data_AF-S3B7L9-F1
#
_entry.id   AF-S3B7L9-F1
#
_cell.length_a   1.000
_cell.length_b   1.000
_cell.length_c   1.000
_cell.angle_alpha   90.00
_cell.angle_beta   90.00
_cell.angle_gamma   90.00
#
_symmetry.space_group_name_H-M   'P 1'
#
loop_
_entity.id
_entity.type
_entity.pdbx_description
1 polymer ?
#
loop_
_entity_poly.entity_id
_entity_poly.type
_entity_poly.pdbx_seq_one_letter_code
_entity_poly.pdbx_strand_id
1 'polypeptide(L)'
;MASGPDTSSASAPDGPREREAAPGAPRSAPDGTAREAAASADSTGQRPEEAASAARPSGGSGEPPAGDTSRDDVRHGSDVPPPGERATPPQGSRAPAARRGEAATADGGETTTASTDGHAPGSGHPAAEADGTAPAEEGPAPAEPGQPAAGGTATAPEETGRPVAEKGDEVSEEPGGATAEGSEAAPTAPRSGAASTAARPGRLRRLAALARREAGSTALAVLAGVALAFAFPPYGLWPLSLVSVATLSLLTRGRTGRQGAWLGLAFGWPFFLVLLAWLRVVGWDAVVGLAFIQALFMLGLGAALAVTSRLTAWPLWGACLWVTEEFLRDRIPFGGFPWGRLAFANTGSPYTPLAALGGAPLVTFAVALTGVLLAAVVLAAWRLRAAAARTTRAYATAGGALLTAAAVTVVGLAVPVPVKADDTVRIAVVQGDVQQPGMHFLGRPMQILNNHVEATLGLAKRIKQGKEPKPDLVIWPENASDLDPYKYPQAGDRIDEAVKAVGVPVLVGALVDHPTKQGYVENQGIVWDPEKGPGASYTKQHPVPFGEYVPFRDQLSKVITRLQQIPRDFYPGDHTGVLRTGPARLGDVICFEVAYDEIPRDTVRDGARALVVQTNNATYGRTGQPEQQLVMSKLRAIEHGRAVVTAATSGISAIVEPDGTVRQRTEEFTRDVLTGTLPLRDDLTVADRVGAAPEWTLAIVGVLACAGAWFLGRGDRGARPRAAAPAAAPGVGQGDDRREAGHARPTGRAAGEDRTAGRGEAADAAGAPGDNDQQHREQHDRQAQTEGQHQ
;
A
#
# COMPACT_ATOMS: atom_id res chain seq x y z
N MET A 1 45.22 -12.58 -44.44
CA MET A 1 44.83 -13.92 -44.96
C MET A 1 43.35 -14.09 -44.62
N ALA A 2 42.41 -14.18 -45.57
CA ALA A 2 42.24 -15.23 -46.58
C ALA A 2 41.69 -16.54 -45.95
N SER A 3 40.53 -17.11 -46.32
CA SER A 3 39.53 -16.70 -47.33
C SER A 3 38.12 -17.28 -47.03
N GLY A 4 37.08 -16.76 -47.69
CA GLY A 4 35.80 -17.48 -47.97
C GLY A 4 35.96 -18.36 -49.23
N PRO A 5 35.05 -18.36 -50.24
CA PRO A 5 33.73 -17.70 -50.39
C PRO A 5 32.58 -18.75 -50.20
N ASP A 6 31.32 -18.69 -50.68
CA ASP A 6 30.47 -17.75 -51.47
C ASP A 6 28.99 -17.97 -50.98
N THR A 7 27.88 -17.34 -51.41
CA THR A 7 27.53 -16.46 -52.56
C THR A 7 26.95 -15.11 -52.07
N SER A 8 26.80 -14.02 -52.83
CA SER A 8 26.56 -13.75 -54.27
C SER A 8 25.10 -14.01 -54.74
N SER A 9 24.41 -13.08 -55.42
CA SER A 9 24.67 -11.66 -55.75
C SER A 9 23.34 -10.96 -56.19
N ALA A 10 23.21 -9.68 -56.58
CA ALA A 10 24.18 -8.66 -56.99
C ALA A 10 23.64 -7.19 -56.88
N SER A 11 24.55 -6.24 -57.13
CA SER A 11 24.34 -4.86 -57.63
C SER A 11 24.03 -3.72 -56.64
N ALA A 12 24.68 -2.57 -56.86
CA ALA A 12 24.68 -1.39 -55.99
C ALA A 12 24.68 -0.04 -56.78
N PRO A 13 25.62 0.93 -56.61
CA PRO A 13 25.40 2.15 -55.82
C PRO A 13 25.58 3.50 -56.58
N ASP A 14 25.24 4.63 -55.93
CA ASP A 14 26.11 5.81 -55.69
C ASP A 14 25.32 7.08 -55.23
N GLY A 15 26.01 8.11 -54.72
CA GLY A 15 25.46 9.44 -54.31
C GLY A 15 26.28 10.60 -54.91
N PRO A 16 26.55 11.74 -54.22
CA PRO A 16 25.86 12.41 -53.10
C PRO A 16 25.67 13.96 -53.37
N ARG A 17 25.65 14.81 -52.31
CA ARG A 17 25.56 16.32 -52.27
C ARG A 17 24.12 16.91 -52.21
N GLU A 18 23.83 18.12 -51.69
CA GLU A 18 24.67 19.16 -51.04
C GLU A 18 23.94 19.87 -49.84
N ARG A 19 24.12 21.19 -49.61
CA ARG A 19 23.91 21.91 -48.32
C ARG A 19 22.64 22.81 -48.21
N GLU A 20 22.51 23.41 -47.01
CA GLU A 20 21.94 24.74 -46.68
C GLU A 20 20.47 24.88 -46.22
N ALA A 21 20.12 26.03 -45.61
CA ALA A 21 19.08 26.12 -44.57
C ALA A 21 18.28 27.44 -44.48
N ALA A 22 16.93 27.31 -44.40
CA ALA A 22 15.94 28.28 -43.89
C ALA A 22 15.85 29.67 -44.60
N PRO A 23 14.97 30.61 -44.21
CA PRO A 23 13.64 30.54 -43.55
C PRO A 23 12.51 31.21 -44.40
N GLY A 24 11.24 31.30 -43.93
CA GLY A 24 10.29 32.32 -44.44
C GLY A 24 8.77 32.03 -44.38
N ALA A 25 7.96 33.10 -44.31
CA ALA A 25 6.48 33.17 -44.41
C ALA A 25 6.04 34.66 -44.56
N PRO A 26 4.76 35.07 -44.81
CA PRO A 26 3.55 34.39 -45.29
C PRO A 26 2.83 35.14 -46.47
N ARG A 27 1.50 34.91 -46.68
CA ARG A 27 0.53 35.53 -47.67
C ARG A 27 0.50 34.81 -49.05
N SER A 28 -0.60 34.72 -49.83
CA SER A 28 -1.84 35.54 -49.97
C SER A 28 -3.11 34.71 -50.32
N ALA A 29 -4.29 35.35 -50.50
CA ALA A 29 -5.61 34.78 -50.91
C ALA A 29 -5.91 34.99 -52.43
N PRO A 30 -7.12 34.79 -53.06
CA PRO A 30 -8.51 35.14 -52.61
C PRO A 30 -9.67 34.17 -53.06
N ASP A 31 -10.91 34.72 -53.17
CA ASP A 31 -12.20 34.22 -53.74
C ASP A 31 -13.07 33.20 -52.94
N GLY A 32 -14.43 33.30 -52.89
CA GLY A 32 -15.31 34.41 -53.31
C GLY A 32 -16.85 34.16 -53.32
N THR A 33 -17.62 34.84 -52.43
CA THR A 33 -19.11 35.08 -52.48
C THR A 33 -20.06 33.86 -52.31
N ALA A 34 -21.37 33.94 -52.00
CA ALA A 34 -22.34 35.06 -51.92
C ALA A 34 -23.52 34.80 -50.91
N ARG A 35 -24.45 35.79 -50.77
CA ARG A 35 -25.77 35.80 -50.04
C ARG A 35 -25.78 36.03 -48.51
N GLU A 36 -26.76 36.74 -47.90
CA GLU A 36 -27.62 37.87 -48.35
C GLU A 36 -28.34 38.55 -47.13
N ALA A 37 -28.90 39.76 -47.33
CA ALA A 37 -29.92 40.47 -46.51
C ALA A 37 -29.59 41.18 -45.15
N ALA A 38 -29.77 42.53 -45.16
CA ALA A 38 -30.24 43.51 -44.14
C ALA A 38 -29.85 43.41 -42.63
N ALA A 39 -29.43 44.45 -41.87
CA ALA A 39 -29.81 45.90 -41.77
C ALA A 39 -31.14 46.19 -41.01
N SER A 40 -31.31 47.22 -40.16
CA SER A 40 -30.37 48.17 -39.52
C SER A 40 -31.03 49.06 -38.44
N ALA A 41 -30.28 49.40 -37.38
CA ALA A 41 -30.19 50.70 -36.67
C ALA A 41 -31.41 51.45 -36.01
N ASP A 42 -31.25 51.71 -34.71
CA ASP A 42 -31.39 53.02 -34.01
C ASP A 42 -32.75 53.57 -33.43
N SER A 43 -32.58 54.53 -32.51
CA SER A 43 -33.49 55.53 -31.90
C SER A 43 -34.52 55.15 -30.80
N THR A 44 -34.24 55.69 -29.61
CA THR A 44 -35.12 56.54 -28.75
C THR A 44 -36.64 56.55 -29.01
N GLY A 45 -37.45 56.28 -27.96
CA GLY A 45 -38.91 56.27 -28.01
C GLY A 45 -39.63 57.36 -27.20
N GLN A 46 -40.93 57.17 -26.94
CA GLN A 46 -41.74 57.97 -25.99
C GLN A 46 -42.95 57.19 -25.44
N ARG A 47 -43.66 57.82 -24.49
CA ARG A 47 -44.78 57.34 -23.65
C ARG A 47 -46.16 57.68 -24.28
N PRO A 48 -47.37 57.44 -23.69
CA PRO A 48 -47.75 57.32 -22.25
C PRO A 48 -48.73 56.14 -21.96
N GLU A 49 -49.41 55.91 -20.82
CA GLU A 49 -49.33 56.23 -19.36
C GLU A 49 -50.30 55.23 -18.65
N GLU A 50 -50.41 55.09 -17.32
CA GLU A 50 -49.69 55.70 -16.18
C GLU A 50 -49.06 54.55 -15.33
N ALA A 51 -49.31 54.20 -14.05
CA ALA A 51 -49.98 54.80 -12.87
C ALA A 51 -49.38 54.13 -11.60
N ALA A 52 -49.21 54.75 -10.43
CA ALA A 52 -49.31 56.18 -10.07
C ALA A 52 -48.52 56.55 -8.78
N SER A 53 -48.30 55.59 -7.87
CA SER A 53 -47.83 55.84 -6.48
C SER A 53 -47.47 54.50 -5.79
N ALA A 54 -46.76 54.41 -4.66
CA ALA A 54 -46.00 55.35 -3.80
C ALA A 54 -45.15 54.48 -2.81
N ALA A 55 -44.18 54.95 -2.02
CA ALA A 55 -43.54 56.27 -1.83
C ALA A 55 -42.06 56.11 -1.36
N ARG A 56 -41.38 57.23 -1.12
CA ARG A 56 -39.99 57.42 -0.62
C ARG A 56 -39.95 58.74 0.23
N PRO A 57 -38.84 59.29 0.80
CA PRO A 57 -37.41 59.02 0.57
C PRO A 57 -36.42 59.15 1.78
N SER A 58 -35.11 59.08 1.47
CA SER A 58 -33.92 59.65 2.18
C SER A 58 -33.58 59.17 3.61
N GLY A 59 -32.31 59.13 4.05
CA GLY A 59 -31.03 59.34 3.36
C GLY A 59 -30.16 60.47 3.95
N GLY A 60 -28.99 60.16 4.53
CA GLY A 60 -28.06 61.17 5.05
C GLY A 60 -26.89 60.59 5.86
N SER A 61 -25.70 61.16 5.63
CA SER A 61 -24.39 61.01 6.29
C SER A 61 -24.34 61.10 7.83
N GLY A 62 -23.34 60.45 8.46
CA GLY A 62 -22.86 60.83 9.80
C GLY A 62 -21.90 59.83 10.49
N GLU A 63 -20.73 60.31 10.92
CA GLU A 63 -19.73 59.64 11.77
C GLU A 63 -19.03 60.73 12.62
N PRO A 64 -18.42 60.43 13.79
CA PRO A 64 -18.95 59.80 15.00
C PRO A 64 -19.31 60.88 16.06
N PRO A 65 -19.54 60.51 17.34
CA PRO A 65 -18.64 61.06 18.38
C PRO A 65 -18.29 60.04 19.49
N ALA A 66 -17.47 60.48 20.45
CA ALA A 66 -16.95 59.66 21.55
C ALA A 66 -17.45 60.10 22.94
N GLY A 67 -17.22 59.27 23.98
CA GLY A 67 -16.76 59.77 25.28
C GLY A 67 -17.66 59.64 26.51
N ASP A 68 -17.21 58.76 27.42
CA ASP A 68 -16.89 59.08 28.84
C ASP A 68 -17.93 58.88 29.99
N THR A 69 -17.35 58.57 31.15
CA THR A 69 -17.89 58.48 32.53
C THR A 69 -18.83 57.30 32.90
N SER A 70 -18.84 56.76 34.14
CA SER A 70 -17.81 56.64 35.21
C SER A 70 -18.34 55.72 36.35
N ARG A 71 -17.46 55.31 37.28
CA ARG A 71 -17.74 54.71 38.62
C ARG A 71 -18.24 53.26 38.68
N ASP A 72 -17.97 52.44 39.71
CA ASP A 72 -17.04 52.39 40.88
C ASP A 72 -17.19 50.94 41.45
N ASP A 73 -16.31 50.26 42.19
CA ASP A 73 -14.88 50.32 42.59
C ASP A 73 -14.51 48.90 43.16
N VAL A 74 -13.30 48.68 43.71
CA VAL A 74 -12.89 47.61 44.65
C VAL A 74 -12.64 46.19 44.07
N ARG A 75 -11.46 45.53 44.24
CA ARG A 75 -10.13 45.91 44.81
C ARG A 75 -8.99 44.98 44.30
N HIS A 76 -7.77 45.52 44.26
CA HIS A 76 -6.39 44.96 44.35
C HIS A 76 -6.07 43.48 43.99
N GLY A 77 -4.91 43.14 43.41
CA GLY A 77 -3.72 43.95 43.03
C GLY A 77 -2.63 43.06 42.38
N SER A 78 -1.84 43.52 41.40
CA SER A 78 -0.63 44.38 41.48
C SER A 78 0.62 43.67 42.05
N ASP A 79 1.81 43.64 41.42
CA ASP A 79 2.29 44.23 40.15
C ASP A 79 3.57 43.55 39.61
N VAL A 80 4.02 43.92 38.41
CA VAL A 80 5.30 43.52 37.77
C VAL A 80 6.25 44.73 37.63
N PRO A 81 7.56 44.58 37.91
CA PRO A 81 8.58 45.53 37.44
C PRO A 81 9.81 44.90 36.73
N PRO A 82 10.26 45.47 35.59
CA PRO A 82 11.60 45.27 34.99
C PRO A 82 12.51 46.53 35.20
N PRO A 83 13.72 46.63 34.61
CA PRO A 83 14.83 45.67 34.65
C PRO A 83 16.22 46.29 34.96
N GLY A 84 17.15 45.47 35.50
CA GLY A 84 18.60 45.55 35.23
C GLY A 84 19.53 46.36 36.15
N GLU A 85 20.66 45.75 36.54
CA GLU A 85 22.02 46.33 36.41
C GLU A 85 23.13 45.27 36.68
N ARG A 86 24.42 45.65 36.65
CA ARG A 86 25.60 44.74 36.63
C ARG A 86 26.27 44.54 37.99
N ALA A 87 26.78 43.33 38.26
CA ALA A 87 27.85 43.08 39.23
C ALA A 87 28.72 41.85 38.84
N THR A 88 29.96 41.79 39.33
CA THR A 88 31.03 40.84 38.94
C THR A 88 31.38 39.82 40.05
N PRO A 89 32.24 38.80 39.82
CA PRO A 89 32.18 37.52 40.55
C PRO A 89 33.10 37.41 41.79
N PRO A 90 32.90 36.37 42.63
CA PRO A 90 33.84 36.00 43.70
C PRO A 90 35.02 35.13 43.20
N GLN A 91 36.19 35.29 43.82
CA GLN A 91 37.33 34.36 43.71
C GLN A 91 37.78 33.87 45.11
N GLY A 92 38.26 32.61 45.15
CA GLY A 92 39.08 32.08 46.24
C GLY A 92 38.33 31.51 47.46
N SER A 93 38.92 30.59 48.24
CA SER A 93 40.19 29.86 48.01
C SER A 93 40.33 28.64 48.94
N ARG A 94 41.05 27.60 48.46
CA ARG A 94 42.06 26.75 49.16
C ARG A 94 42.06 25.29 48.69
N ALA A 95 43.26 24.77 48.41
CA ALA A 95 43.57 23.34 48.29
C ALA A 95 44.17 22.81 49.62
N PRO A 96 44.48 21.50 49.71
CA PRO A 96 45.92 21.17 49.72
C PRO A 96 46.34 19.82 49.05
N ALA A 97 47.52 19.84 48.41
CA ALA A 97 48.64 18.85 48.40
C ALA A 97 48.42 17.30 48.30
N ALA A 98 49.40 16.47 47.89
CA ALA A 98 50.58 16.56 46.99
C ALA A 98 51.35 15.21 46.94
N ARG A 99 51.94 14.83 45.78
CA ARG A 99 53.16 13.99 45.54
C ARG A 99 53.34 13.83 44.00
N ARG A 100 54.48 14.20 43.39
CA ARG A 100 55.77 13.47 43.22
C ARG A 100 55.64 12.15 42.42
N GLY A 101 56.42 11.91 41.35
CA GLY A 101 57.42 12.78 40.68
C GLY A 101 58.24 12.07 39.58
N GLU A 102 59.23 12.78 39.01
CA GLU A 102 60.33 12.31 38.14
C GLU A 102 59.98 11.73 36.73
N ALA A 103 60.91 11.59 35.76
CA ALA A 103 61.95 12.51 35.22
C ALA A 103 62.66 11.85 34.01
N ALA A 104 62.79 12.52 32.85
CA ALA A 104 63.71 12.16 31.74
C ALA A 104 63.91 13.34 30.74
N THR A 105 65.01 13.35 29.98
CA THR A 105 65.46 14.50 29.13
C THR A 105 66.17 14.09 27.85
N ALA A 106 65.85 14.73 26.72
CA ALA A 106 66.66 15.04 25.51
C ALA A 106 65.70 15.70 24.47
N ASP A 107 65.93 16.84 23.82
CA ASP A 107 67.11 17.41 23.11
C ASP A 107 67.28 16.81 21.68
N GLY A 108 67.36 17.57 20.58
CA GLY A 108 67.34 19.05 20.42
C GLY A 108 67.29 19.50 18.93
N GLY A 109 67.51 20.80 18.66
CA GLY A 109 67.54 21.45 17.33
C GLY A 109 66.17 21.97 16.83
N GLU A 110 65.93 23.23 16.43
CA GLU A 110 66.65 24.20 15.55
C GLU A 110 66.53 23.87 14.04
N THR A 111 66.26 24.81 13.10
CA THR A 111 66.11 26.29 13.16
C THR A 111 65.45 26.85 11.88
N THR A 112 64.76 28.02 11.98
CA THR A 112 64.57 29.06 10.91
C THR A 112 63.85 28.67 9.59
N THR A 113 63.28 29.57 8.75
CA THR A 113 63.08 31.04 8.79
C THR A 113 61.75 31.42 8.09
N ALA A 114 61.34 32.69 8.16
CA ALA A 114 60.12 33.22 7.52
C ALA A 114 60.42 34.13 6.30
N SER A 115 59.36 34.77 5.77
CA SER A 115 59.33 35.81 4.71
C SER A 115 59.58 35.35 3.27
N THR A 116 59.07 36.02 2.24
CA THR A 116 57.76 36.69 1.95
C THR A 116 57.76 36.99 0.44
N ASP A 117 56.61 37.40 -0.12
CA ASP A 117 56.48 38.06 -1.43
C ASP A 117 56.77 37.17 -2.68
N GLY A 118 56.08 37.29 -3.82
CA GLY A 118 54.88 38.05 -4.13
C GLY A 118 55.02 38.91 -5.39
N HIS A 119 54.59 38.42 -6.56
CA HIS A 119 54.06 39.20 -7.69
C HIS A 119 53.49 38.30 -8.80
N ALA A 120 52.43 38.79 -9.46
CA ALA A 120 52.00 38.44 -10.82
C ALA A 120 52.30 39.69 -11.73
N PRO A 121 52.01 39.76 -13.06
CA PRO A 121 51.13 38.92 -13.88
C PRO A 121 51.62 38.64 -15.34
N GLY A 122 50.72 38.09 -16.18
CA GLY A 122 50.83 38.03 -17.65
C GLY A 122 50.46 36.63 -18.21
N SER A 123 49.28 36.36 -18.77
CA SER A 123 48.67 36.86 -20.03
C SER A 123 49.30 36.26 -21.30
N GLY A 124 48.72 35.19 -21.86
CA GLY A 124 49.20 34.54 -23.09
C GLY A 124 48.35 33.36 -23.59
N HIS A 125 47.43 33.64 -24.50
CA HIS A 125 46.78 32.70 -25.44
C HIS A 125 47.00 33.28 -26.86
N PRO A 126 46.81 32.54 -27.99
CA PRO A 126 46.10 31.26 -28.14
C PRO A 126 46.81 30.21 -29.06
N ALA A 127 46.08 29.13 -29.38
CA ALA A 127 46.13 28.35 -30.64
C ALA A 127 47.37 27.46 -30.94
N ALA A 128 47.34 26.48 -31.88
CA ALA A 128 46.29 25.53 -32.30
C ALA A 128 46.92 24.53 -33.32
N GLU A 129 46.42 23.27 -33.37
CA GLU A 129 46.61 22.30 -34.49
C GLU A 129 48.08 21.90 -34.81
N ALA A 130 48.42 20.86 -35.60
CA ALA A 130 47.82 19.53 -35.89
C ALA A 130 48.94 18.61 -36.46
N ASP A 131 48.67 17.30 -36.64
CA ASP A 131 49.54 16.27 -37.25
C ASP A 131 50.91 16.00 -36.57
N GLY A 132 51.58 14.85 -36.78
CA GLY A 132 51.15 13.61 -37.44
C GLY A 132 52.32 12.69 -37.84
N THR A 133 52.05 11.37 -37.95
CA THR A 133 52.93 10.30 -38.52
C THR A 133 54.07 9.76 -37.63
N ALA A 134 54.33 8.45 -37.74
CA ALA A 134 55.47 7.71 -37.17
C ALA A 134 56.44 7.25 -38.29
N PRO A 135 57.60 6.63 -37.96
CA PRO A 135 57.71 5.17 -38.19
C PRO A 135 58.57 4.40 -37.15
N ALA A 136 58.79 3.10 -37.42
CA ALA A 136 59.60 2.13 -36.65
C ALA A 136 61.11 2.16 -37.08
N GLU A 137 62.06 1.29 -36.70
CA GLU A 137 62.12 -0.05 -36.06
C GLU A 137 63.12 -0.02 -34.84
N GLU A 138 63.58 -1.06 -34.13
CA GLU A 138 63.96 -2.46 -34.45
C GLU A 138 63.98 -3.38 -33.19
N GLY A 139 64.13 -4.71 -33.37
CA GLY A 139 64.08 -5.74 -32.29
C GLY A 139 65.46 -6.13 -31.69
N PRO A 140 65.65 -7.34 -31.08
CA PRO A 140 64.86 -8.58 -31.20
C PRO A 140 64.53 -9.36 -29.89
N ALA A 141 63.87 -10.51 -30.04
CA ALA A 141 63.62 -11.56 -29.02
C ALA A 141 64.52 -12.82 -29.30
N PRO A 142 64.21 -14.13 -29.06
CA PRO A 142 63.01 -14.81 -28.50
C PRO A 142 63.28 -15.98 -27.50
N ALA A 143 62.22 -16.64 -26.99
CA ALA A 143 62.12 -18.12 -26.83
C ALA A 143 60.69 -18.59 -26.42
N GLU A 144 60.16 -19.61 -27.11
CA GLU A 144 58.94 -20.42 -26.83
C GLU A 144 59.22 -21.86 -27.38
N PRO A 145 58.30 -22.87 -27.51
CA PRO A 145 56.83 -22.93 -27.41
C PRO A 145 56.37 -23.98 -26.34
N GLY A 146 55.26 -24.75 -26.39
CA GLY A 146 54.23 -24.99 -27.42
C GLY A 146 53.28 -26.16 -27.10
N GLN A 147 52.56 -26.66 -28.12
CA GLN A 147 51.76 -27.90 -28.14
C GLN A 147 51.91 -28.61 -29.51
N PRO A 148 51.52 -29.89 -29.64
CA PRO A 148 50.70 -30.29 -30.79
C PRO A 148 49.59 -31.33 -30.45
N ALA A 149 48.86 -31.81 -31.47
CA ALA A 149 47.62 -32.57 -31.31
C ALA A 149 47.43 -33.75 -32.31
N ALA A 150 46.34 -34.51 -32.11
CA ALA A 150 45.59 -35.36 -33.06
C ALA A 150 46.08 -36.78 -33.48
N GLY A 151 45.16 -37.76 -33.33
CA GLY A 151 44.82 -38.75 -34.37
C GLY A 151 45.52 -40.13 -34.42
N GLY A 152 44.74 -41.21 -34.70
CA GLY A 152 45.22 -42.35 -35.50
C GLY A 152 45.33 -43.77 -34.90
N THR A 153 44.23 -44.52 -34.89
CA THR A 153 44.11 -45.96 -35.30
C THR A 153 45.19 -47.04 -35.03
N ALA A 154 44.72 -48.16 -34.43
CA ALA A 154 44.86 -49.58 -34.88
C ALA A 154 45.81 -50.61 -34.19
N THR A 155 45.33 -51.87 -34.26
CA THR A 155 46.00 -53.20 -34.14
C THR A 155 46.42 -53.78 -32.77
N ALA A 156 46.32 -55.12 -32.69
CA ALA A 156 46.68 -56.01 -31.57
C ALA A 156 47.85 -56.95 -32.01
N PRO A 157 48.28 -58.00 -31.28
CA PRO A 157 47.49 -59.13 -30.73
C PRO A 157 47.71 -59.31 -29.18
N GLU A 158 47.71 -60.44 -28.46
CA GLU A 158 47.68 -61.89 -28.78
C GLU A 158 47.08 -62.78 -27.64
N GLU A 159 47.72 -63.90 -27.25
CA GLU A 159 47.21 -65.05 -26.47
C GLU A 159 47.51 -65.03 -24.94
N THR A 160 46.91 -65.83 -24.04
CA THR A 160 46.15 -67.11 -24.11
C THR A 160 44.86 -67.06 -23.23
N GLY A 161 44.08 -68.10 -22.85
CA GLY A 161 44.21 -69.57 -22.97
C GLY A 161 43.06 -70.34 -22.29
N ARG A 162 42.97 -71.67 -22.53
CA ARG A 162 41.97 -72.68 -22.04
C ARG A 162 42.47 -74.09 -22.47
N PRO A 163 41.83 -75.25 -22.14
CA PRO A 163 40.87 -75.64 -21.08
C PRO A 163 41.36 -76.91 -20.29
N VAL A 164 40.47 -77.65 -19.59
CA VAL A 164 40.37 -79.14 -19.46
C VAL A 164 39.36 -79.52 -18.33
N ALA A 165 38.84 -80.75 -18.31
CA ALA A 165 37.94 -81.32 -17.28
C ALA A 165 38.08 -82.86 -17.17
N GLU A 166 37.75 -83.48 -16.01
CA GLU A 166 37.29 -84.88 -15.87
C GLU A 166 36.89 -85.26 -14.41
N LYS A 167 35.95 -86.23 -14.27
CA LYS A 167 35.71 -87.26 -13.20
C LYS A 167 35.59 -86.84 -11.70
N GLY A 168 34.91 -87.59 -10.82
CA GLY A 168 34.11 -88.84 -11.00
C GLY A 168 33.55 -89.42 -9.68
N ASP A 169 33.05 -90.66 -9.76
CA ASP A 169 32.81 -91.68 -8.69
C ASP A 169 31.42 -91.85 -8.02
N GLU A 170 31.18 -93.11 -7.58
CA GLU A 170 29.90 -93.81 -7.32
C GLU A 170 30.10 -94.88 -6.19
N VAL A 171 29.16 -95.71 -5.66
CA VAL A 171 27.73 -96.04 -5.90
C VAL A 171 27.12 -96.77 -4.66
N SER A 172 25.78 -96.95 -4.58
CA SER A 172 25.03 -97.88 -3.66
C SER A 172 25.04 -97.60 -2.12
N GLU A 173 24.17 -98.16 -1.25
CA GLU A 173 23.17 -99.27 -1.29
C GLU A 173 21.78 -98.90 -0.65
N GLU A 174 20.77 -99.77 -0.83
CA GLU A 174 19.51 -99.88 -0.04
C GLU A 174 19.56 -101.19 0.80
N PRO A 175 18.75 -101.46 1.88
CA PRO A 175 17.28 -101.61 1.80
C PRO A 175 16.49 -101.23 3.09
N GLY A 176 15.15 -101.44 3.15
CA GLY A 176 14.37 -101.15 4.39
C GLY A 176 12.98 -101.76 4.71
N GLY A 177 12.10 -102.06 3.75
CA GLY A 177 10.90 -102.93 3.89
C GLY A 177 9.76 -102.69 4.95
N ALA A 178 8.50 -102.77 4.50
CA ALA A 178 7.25 -103.08 5.27
C ALA A 178 6.77 -102.03 6.33
N THR A 179 5.49 -101.84 6.72
CA THR A 179 4.10 -102.27 6.35
C THR A 179 3.12 -101.39 7.18
N ALA A 180 1.83 -101.14 6.89
CA ALA A 180 0.90 -101.44 5.78
C ALA A 180 -0.35 -100.51 5.85
N GLU A 181 -1.34 -100.75 4.97
CA GLU A 181 -2.80 -100.48 5.09
C GLU A 181 -3.35 -99.22 5.81
N GLY A 182 -3.94 -98.31 5.01
CA GLY A 182 -5.38 -98.04 5.11
C GLY A 182 -5.94 -97.07 6.18
N SER A 183 -6.08 -95.78 5.83
CA SER A 183 -7.28 -95.00 6.20
C SER A 183 -7.43 -93.76 5.31
N GLU A 184 -8.47 -93.72 4.47
CA GLU A 184 -8.80 -92.55 3.65
C GLU A 184 -9.74 -91.62 4.42
N ALA A 185 -9.19 -90.56 5.01
CA ALA A 185 -9.95 -89.54 5.73
C ALA A 185 -9.72 -88.15 5.10
N ALA A 186 -10.78 -87.54 4.57
CA ALA A 186 -10.68 -86.29 3.83
C ALA A 186 -10.20 -85.11 4.70
N PRO A 187 -9.33 -84.22 4.18
CA PRO A 187 -8.75 -83.13 4.96
C PRO A 187 -9.79 -82.05 5.29
N THR A 188 -10.09 -81.88 6.59
CA THR A 188 -10.84 -80.73 7.09
C THR A 188 -10.04 -79.44 6.90
N ALA A 189 -10.33 -78.72 5.82
CA ALA A 189 -9.68 -77.44 5.53
C ALA A 189 -9.92 -76.43 6.67
N PRO A 190 -8.86 -75.88 7.31
CA PRO A 190 -9.03 -74.82 8.29
C PRO A 190 -9.53 -73.56 7.59
N ARG A 191 -10.74 -73.10 7.95
CA ARG A 191 -11.32 -71.85 7.45
C ARG A 191 -10.58 -70.64 8.04
N SER A 192 -9.39 -70.35 7.52
CA SER A 192 -8.67 -69.11 7.78
C SER A 192 -9.40 -67.94 7.11
N GLY A 193 -10.41 -67.43 7.81
CA GLY A 193 -11.11 -66.18 7.48
C GLY A 193 -10.23 -64.95 7.65
N ALA A 194 -9.05 -64.93 7.02
CA ALA A 194 -8.09 -63.86 7.02
C ALA A 194 -8.62 -62.70 6.16
N ALA A 195 -9.58 -61.97 6.70
CA ALA A 195 -10.07 -60.72 6.14
C ALA A 195 -8.89 -59.75 6.01
N SER A 196 -8.39 -59.59 4.78
CA SER A 196 -7.22 -58.76 4.50
C SER A 196 -7.49 -57.32 4.95
N THR A 197 -6.92 -56.94 6.09
CA THR A 197 -6.98 -55.59 6.63
C THR A 197 -6.11 -54.68 5.78
N ALA A 198 -6.64 -54.29 4.62
CA ALA A 198 -5.95 -53.58 3.55
C ALA A 198 -5.05 -52.47 4.12
N ALA A 199 -3.74 -52.65 3.99
CA ALA A 199 -2.74 -51.90 4.73
C ALA A 199 -2.96 -50.39 4.53
N ARG A 200 -3.35 -49.70 5.61
CA ARG A 200 -3.71 -48.28 5.61
C ARG A 200 -2.60 -47.49 4.91
N PRO A 201 -2.85 -46.86 3.74
CA PRO A 201 -1.78 -46.32 2.91
C PRO A 201 -0.94 -45.32 3.71
N GLY A 202 0.39 -45.44 3.64
CA GLY A 202 1.32 -44.67 4.46
C GLY A 202 1.14 -43.16 4.30
N ARG A 203 1.51 -42.39 5.34
CA ARG A 203 1.27 -40.94 5.43
C ARG A 203 1.69 -40.20 4.15
N LEU A 204 2.87 -40.53 3.59
CA LEU A 204 3.38 -39.97 2.34
C LEU A 204 2.46 -40.24 1.13
N ARG A 205 1.94 -41.46 0.94
CA ARG A 205 1.00 -41.76 -0.16
C ARG A 205 -0.33 -41.01 0.01
N ARG A 206 -0.80 -40.78 1.24
CA ARG A 206 -1.99 -39.94 1.52
C ARG A 206 -1.73 -38.48 1.18
N LEU A 207 -0.60 -37.93 1.61
CA LEU A 207 -0.19 -36.56 1.30
C LEU A 207 -0.02 -36.36 -0.21
N ALA A 208 0.61 -37.28 -0.93
CA ALA A 208 0.76 -37.23 -2.39
C ALA A 208 -0.57 -37.40 -3.17
N ALA A 209 -1.59 -38.02 -2.57
CA ALA A 209 -2.94 -38.07 -3.12
C ALA A 209 -3.71 -36.76 -2.85
N LEU A 210 -3.58 -36.19 -1.66
CA LEU A 210 -4.16 -34.89 -1.31
C LEU A 210 -3.54 -33.75 -2.12
N ALA A 211 -2.21 -33.73 -2.26
CA ALA A 211 -1.49 -32.75 -3.07
C ALA A 211 -1.96 -32.77 -4.53
N ARG A 212 -2.01 -33.94 -5.18
CA ARG A 212 -2.52 -34.07 -6.56
C ARG A 212 -4.00 -33.68 -6.69
N ARG A 213 -4.83 -33.90 -5.66
CA ARG A 213 -6.24 -33.47 -5.66
C ARG A 213 -6.41 -31.96 -5.53
N GLU A 214 -5.64 -31.32 -4.66
CA GLU A 214 -5.74 -29.89 -4.37
C GLU A 214 -4.85 -29.02 -5.28
N ALA A 215 -3.99 -29.63 -6.11
CA ALA A 215 -3.05 -28.96 -7.00
C ALA A 215 -3.73 -27.96 -7.94
N GLY A 216 -4.81 -28.35 -8.63
CA GLY A 216 -5.53 -27.46 -9.54
C GLY A 216 -6.13 -26.24 -8.83
N SER A 217 -6.70 -26.42 -7.64
CA SER A 217 -7.18 -25.31 -6.81
C SER A 217 -6.06 -24.45 -6.22
N THR A 218 -4.90 -25.03 -5.94
CA THR A 218 -3.72 -24.29 -5.45
C THR A 218 -3.11 -23.46 -6.57
N ALA A 219 -2.96 -24.02 -7.77
CA ALA A 219 -2.49 -23.31 -8.95
C ALA A 219 -3.43 -22.16 -9.34
N LEU A 220 -4.76 -22.37 -9.27
CA LEU A 220 -5.72 -21.31 -9.53
C LEU A 220 -5.72 -20.22 -8.43
N ALA A 221 -5.44 -20.56 -7.16
CA ALA A 221 -5.21 -19.58 -6.11
C ALA A 221 -3.95 -18.74 -6.37
N VAL A 222 -2.84 -19.39 -6.77
CA VAL A 222 -1.58 -18.71 -7.15
C VAL A 222 -1.80 -17.76 -8.33
N LEU A 223 -2.46 -18.23 -9.39
CA LEU A 223 -2.75 -17.40 -10.57
C LEU A 223 -3.66 -16.20 -10.24
N ALA A 224 -4.64 -16.37 -9.35
CA ALA A 224 -5.47 -15.28 -8.87
C ALA A 224 -4.70 -14.29 -7.97
N GLY A 225 -3.76 -14.78 -7.16
CA GLY A 225 -2.86 -13.92 -6.38
C GLY A 225 -1.96 -13.06 -7.27
N VAL A 226 -1.34 -13.68 -8.27
CA VAL A 226 -0.56 -12.96 -9.30
C VAL A 226 -1.44 -11.96 -10.05
N ALA A 227 -2.64 -12.35 -10.48
CA ALA A 227 -3.56 -11.45 -11.18
C ALA A 227 -3.97 -10.23 -10.32
N LEU A 228 -4.12 -10.40 -9.00
CA LEU A 228 -4.37 -9.27 -8.10
C LEU A 228 -3.19 -8.28 -8.10
N ALA A 229 -1.94 -8.74 -8.18
CA ALA A 229 -0.78 -7.84 -8.25
C ALA A 229 -0.80 -6.96 -9.52
N PHE A 230 -1.24 -7.51 -10.66
CA PHE A 230 -1.43 -6.75 -11.91
C PHE A 230 -2.59 -5.72 -11.84
N ALA A 231 -3.43 -5.74 -10.80
CA ALA A 231 -4.41 -4.67 -10.57
C ALA A 231 -3.76 -3.38 -10.03
N PHE A 232 -2.56 -3.45 -9.46
CA PHE A 232 -1.82 -2.30 -8.92
C PHE A 232 -0.87 -1.69 -9.98
N PRO A 233 -0.39 -0.45 -9.76
CA PRO A 233 0.67 0.13 -10.57
C PRO A 233 1.97 -0.72 -10.55
N PRO A 234 2.74 -0.75 -11.65
CA PRO A 234 2.59 0.09 -12.85
C PRO A 234 1.50 -0.36 -13.83
N TYR A 235 0.87 -1.53 -13.62
CA TYR A 235 -0.06 -2.13 -14.58
C TYR A 235 -1.50 -1.59 -14.51
N GLY A 236 -2.01 -1.36 -13.30
CA GLY A 236 -3.30 -0.70 -13.06
C GLY A 236 -4.54 -1.43 -13.60
N LEU A 237 -4.48 -2.75 -13.83
CA LEU A 237 -5.57 -3.54 -14.43
C LEU A 237 -6.66 -3.86 -13.39
N TRP A 238 -7.31 -2.82 -12.87
CA TRP A 238 -8.28 -2.90 -11.76
C TRP A 238 -9.34 -4.02 -11.87
N PRO A 239 -9.88 -4.43 -13.04
CA PRO A 239 -10.84 -5.52 -13.12
C PRO A 239 -10.30 -6.87 -12.65
N LEU A 240 -8.96 -7.07 -12.66
CA LEU A 240 -8.34 -8.27 -12.12
C LEU A 240 -8.54 -8.39 -10.60
N SER A 241 -8.74 -7.29 -9.87
CA SER A 241 -9.09 -7.34 -8.44
C SER A 241 -10.43 -8.08 -8.22
N LEU A 242 -11.46 -7.75 -9.00
CA LEU A 242 -12.76 -8.43 -8.97
C LEU A 242 -12.65 -9.92 -9.32
N VAL A 243 -11.89 -10.25 -10.37
CA VAL A 243 -11.65 -11.64 -10.80
C VAL A 243 -10.91 -12.44 -9.71
N SER A 244 -9.95 -11.81 -9.03
CA SER A 244 -9.13 -12.45 -8.00
C SER A 244 -9.92 -12.71 -6.73
N VAL A 245 -10.69 -11.72 -6.26
CA VAL A 245 -11.67 -11.88 -5.17
C VAL A 245 -12.68 -12.97 -5.49
N ALA A 246 -13.26 -12.96 -6.70
CA ALA A 246 -14.23 -13.97 -7.13
C ALA A 246 -13.61 -15.38 -7.11
N THR A 247 -12.38 -15.51 -7.58
CA THR A 247 -11.67 -16.80 -7.67
C THR A 247 -11.33 -17.36 -6.29
N LEU A 248 -10.79 -16.56 -5.37
CA LEU A 248 -10.54 -16.99 -3.99
C LEU A 248 -11.85 -17.39 -3.27
N SER A 249 -12.92 -16.64 -3.52
CA SER A 249 -14.27 -16.91 -2.98
C SER A 249 -14.88 -18.22 -3.49
N LEU A 250 -14.66 -18.56 -4.77
CA LEU A 250 -15.07 -19.84 -5.35
C LEU A 250 -14.23 -21.01 -4.80
N LEU A 251 -12.92 -20.83 -4.67
CA LEU A 251 -11.98 -21.87 -4.23
C LEU A 251 -12.18 -22.25 -2.75
N THR A 252 -12.47 -21.26 -1.90
CA THR A 252 -12.73 -21.45 -0.46
C THR A 252 -14.15 -21.97 -0.18
N ARG A 253 -15.09 -21.85 -1.14
CA ARG A 253 -16.52 -22.17 -0.99
C ARG A 253 -16.74 -23.59 -0.44
N GLY A 254 -17.35 -23.69 0.74
CA GLY A 254 -17.74 -24.97 1.35
C GLY A 254 -16.58 -25.85 1.83
N ARG A 255 -15.33 -25.36 1.77
CA ARG A 255 -14.14 -26.06 2.28
C ARG A 255 -14.14 -26.14 3.82
N THR A 256 -13.09 -26.73 4.38
CA THR A 256 -12.75 -26.55 5.81
C THR A 256 -11.88 -25.30 5.99
N GLY A 257 -11.89 -24.69 7.18
CA GLY A 257 -11.04 -23.52 7.48
C GLY A 257 -9.54 -23.78 7.25
N ARG A 258 -9.05 -25.02 7.42
CA ARG A 258 -7.65 -25.40 7.12
C ARG A 258 -7.34 -25.44 5.62
N GLN A 259 -8.28 -25.88 4.78
CA GLN A 259 -8.15 -25.78 3.33
C GLN A 259 -8.29 -24.34 2.85
N GLY A 260 -9.16 -23.56 3.49
CA GLY A 260 -9.28 -22.12 3.27
C GLY A 260 -7.98 -21.39 3.58
N ALA A 261 -7.37 -21.67 4.73
CA ALA A 261 -6.07 -21.14 5.14
C ALA A 261 -4.98 -21.41 4.09
N TRP A 262 -4.87 -22.67 3.61
CA TRP A 262 -3.92 -23.03 2.56
C TRP A 262 -4.16 -22.26 1.25
N LEU A 263 -5.41 -22.14 0.80
CA LEU A 263 -5.76 -21.42 -0.42
C LEU A 263 -5.53 -19.91 -0.28
N GLY A 264 -5.77 -19.34 0.90
CA GLY A 264 -5.46 -17.96 1.24
C GLY A 264 -3.96 -17.68 1.25
N LEU A 265 -3.14 -18.57 1.82
CA LEU A 265 -1.67 -18.47 1.77
C LEU A 265 -1.15 -18.60 0.33
N ALA A 266 -1.65 -19.58 -0.42
CA ALA A 266 -1.26 -19.82 -1.81
C ALA A 266 -1.71 -18.69 -2.78
N PHE A 267 -2.72 -17.90 -2.39
CA PHE A 267 -3.10 -16.66 -3.06
C PHE A 267 -2.23 -15.48 -2.62
N GLY A 268 -2.13 -15.23 -1.31
CA GLY A 268 -1.48 -14.06 -0.75
C GLY A 268 0.03 -14.02 -0.96
N TRP A 269 0.73 -15.14 -0.87
CA TRP A 269 2.19 -15.13 -0.98
C TRP A 269 2.69 -14.72 -2.38
N PRO A 270 2.23 -15.31 -3.51
CA PRO A 270 2.62 -14.81 -4.83
C PRO A 270 2.06 -13.41 -5.14
N PHE A 271 0.91 -13.03 -4.57
CA PHE A 271 0.41 -11.66 -4.66
C PHE A 271 1.43 -10.66 -4.09
N PHE A 272 1.80 -10.82 -2.82
CA PHE A 272 2.74 -9.90 -2.16
C PHE A 272 4.17 -10.02 -2.71
N LEU A 273 4.62 -11.19 -3.17
CA LEU A 273 5.94 -11.34 -3.82
C LEU A 273 6.05 -10.51 -5.11
N VAL A 274 4.98 -10.39 -5.89
CA VAL A 274 4.96 -9.54 -7.10
C VAL A 274 4.74 -8.08 -6.73
N LEU A 275 3.76 -7.78 -5.87
CA LEU A 275 3.44 -6.40 -5.45
C LEU A 275 4.63 -5.69 -4.80
N LEU A 276 5.36 -6.39 -3.93
CA LEU A 276 6.45 -5.88 -3.11
C LEU A 276 7.84 -6.16 -3.72
N ALA A 277 7.90 -6.56 -4.99
CA ALA A 277 9.15 -6.81 -5.71
C ALA A 277 10.07 -5.57 -5.76
N TRP A 278 9.54 -4.36 -5.53
CA TRP A 278 10.32 -3.13 -5.38
C TRP A 278 11.29 -3.14 -4.19
N LEU A 279 10.98 -3.86 -3.10
CA LEU A 279 11.88 -4.02 -1.94
C LEU A 279 13.15 -4.84 -2.26
N ARG A 280 13.29 -5.40 -3.48
CA ARG A 280 14.51 -6.13 -3.91
C ARG A 280 15.79 -5.29 -3.83
N VAL A 281 15.68 -3.96 -3.80
CA VAL A 281 16.81 -3.03 -3.58
C VAL A 281 17.38 -3.14 -2.15
N VAL A 282 16.54 -3.47 -1.16
CA VAL A 282 16.93 -3.74 0.24
C VAL A 282 17.33 -5.22 0.43
N GLY A 283 16.72 -6.11 -0.36
CA GLY A 283 17.11 -7.51 -0.49
C GLY A 283 15.94 -8.45 -0.78
N TRP A 284 16.19 -9.53 -1.52
CA TRP A 284 15.18 -10.55 -1.82
C TRP A 284 14.65 -11.28 -0.57
N ASP A 285 15.44 -11.35 0.50
CA ASP A 285 15.00 -11.89 1.79
C ASP A 285 14.01 -10.97 2.51
N ALA A 286 14.16 -9.65 2.39
CA ALA A 286 13.17 -8.67 2.85
C ALA A 286 11.86 -8.79 2.04
N VAL A 287 11.95 -8.92 0.70
CA VAL A 287 10.79 -9.18 -0.16
C VAL A 287 10.06 -10.46 0.26
N VAL A 288 10.78 -11.59 0.37
CA VAL A 288 10.19 -12.90 0.70
C VAL A 288 9.65 -12.94 2.13
N GLY A 289 10.38 -12.37 3.09
CA GLY A 289 9.98 -12.31 4.49
C GLY A 289 8.72 -11.47 4.71
N LEU A 290 8.71 -10.23 4.20
CA LEU A 290 7.53 -9.36 4.31
C LEU A 290 6.35 -9.93 3.53
N ALA A 291 6.55 -10.42 2.29
CA ALA A 291 5.47 -11.04 1.52
C ALA A 291 4.89 -12.28 2.21
N PHE A 292 5.70 -13.06 2.93
CA PHE A 292 5.21 -14.18 3.73
C PHE A 292 4.38 -13.71 4.93
N ILE A 293 4.85 -12.70 5.69
CA ILE A 293 4.13 -12.10 6.82
C ILE A 293 2.78 -11.53 6.36
N GLN A 294 2.77 -10.75 5.27
CA GLN A 294 1.55 -10.20 4.68
C GLN A 294 0.59 -11.31 4.21
N ALA A 295 1.12 -12.42 3.68
CA ALA A 295 0.31 -13.58 3.30
C ALA A 295 -0.30 -14.36 4.49
N LEU A 296 0.14 -14.13 5.73
CA LEU A 296 -0.52 -14.70 6.92
C LEU A 296 -1.90 -14.08 7.18
N PHE A 297 -2.11 -12.82 6.80
CA PHE A 297 -3.44 -12.19 6.83
C PHE A 297 -4.36 -12.79 5.76
N MET A 298 -3.83 -13.02 4.55
CA MET A 298 -4.55 -13.73 3.48
C MET A 298 -4.86 -15.20 3.84
N LEU A 299 -4.00 -15.87 4.61
CA LEU A 299 -4.28 -17.16 5.24
C LEU A 299 -5.47 -17.05 6.21
N GLY A 300 -5.51 -16.01 7.05
CA GLY A 300 -6.64 -15.68 7.91
C GLY A 300 -7.95 -15.48 7.14
N LEU A 301 -7.94 -14.59 6.14
CA LEU A 301 -9.04 -14.35 5.21
C LEU A 301 -9.54 -15.64 4.56
N GLY A 302 -8.63 -16.44 3.96
CA GLY A 302 -9.00 -17.69 3.30
C GLY A 302 -9.67 -18.69 4.24
N ALA A 303 -9.20 -18.78 5.49
CA ALA A 303 -9.82 -19.59 6.54
C ALA A 303 -11.22 -19.08 6.92
N ALA A 304 -11.36 -17.76 7.08
CA ALA A 304 -12.61 -17.09 7.41
C ALA A 304 -13.66 -17.28 6.29
N LEU A 305 -13.31 -16.96 5.04
CA LEU A 305 -14.15 -17.16 3.84
C LEU A 305 -14.65 -18.61 3.74
N ALA A 306 -13.78 -19.61 3.94
CA ALA A 306 -14.18 -21.01 3.89
C ALA A 306 -15.25 -21.37 4.94
N VAL A 307 -15.16 -20.78 6.14
CA VAL A 307 -16.09 -20.99 7.26
C VAL A 307 -17.39 -20.21 7.07
N THR A 308 -17.32 -18.89 6.82
CA THR A 308 -18.49 -18.01 6.65
C THR A 308 -19.26 -18.28 5.36
N SER A 309 -18.64 -18.92 4.35
CA SER A 309 -19.34 -19.35 3.13
C SER A 309 -20.55 -20.26 3.40
N ARG A 310 -20.65 -20.87 4.58
CA ARG A 310 -21.78 -21.73 4.95
C ARG A 310 -23.04 -20.95 5.31
N LEU A 311 -22.92 -19.65 5.60
CA LEU A 311 -24.02 -18.78 6.01
C LEU A 311 -24.92 -18.36 4.84
N THR A 312 -26.16 -17.99 5.15
CA THR A 312 -26.97 -17.09 4.33
C THR A 312 -26.27 -15.73 4.18
N ALA A 313 -26.46 -15.04 3.05
CA ALA A 313 -25.78 -13.78 2.72
C ALA A 313 -24.23 -13.84 2.69
N TRP A 314 -23.63 -15.00 2.41
CA TRP A 314 -22.18 -15.17 2.33
C TRP A 314 -21.39 -14.15 1.46
N PRO A 315 -21.93 -13.49 0.41
CA PRO A 315 -21.21 -12.43 -0.29
C PRO A 315 -20.96 -11.18 0.56
N LEU A 316 -21.92 -10.82 1.43
CA LEU A 316 -21.79 -9.71 2.38
C LEU A 316 -20.69 -10.00 3.41
N TRP A 317 -20.73 -11.20 4.03
CA TRP A 317 -19.70 -11.60 4.98
C TRP A 317 -18.32 -11.71 4.32
N GLY A 318 -18.25 -12.13 3.06
CA GLY A 318 -17.02 -12.13 2.29
C GLY A 318 -16.44 -10.73 2.11
N ALA A 319 -17.27 -9.74 1.76
CA ALA A 319 -16.86 -8.35 1.61
C ALA A 319 -16.41 -7.71 2.94
N CYS A 320 -17.16 -7.93 4.02
CA CYS A 320 -16.76 -7.50 5.36
C CYS A 320 -15.43 -8.13 5.80
N LEU A 321 -15.17 -9.39 5.45
CA LEU A 321 -13.93 -10.08 5.79
C LEU A 321 -12.69 -9.54 5.07
N TRP A 322 -12.81 -9.02 3.83
CA TRP A 322 -11.71 -8.31 3.17
C TRP A 322 -11.33 -7.03 3.95
N VAL A 323 -12.33 -6.22 4.34
CA VAL A 323 -12.07 -5.06 5.23
C VAL A 323 -11.54 -5.49 6.60
N THR A 324 -11.91 -6.69 7.09
CA THR A 324 -11.41 -7.22 8.37
C THR A 324 -9.92 -7.59 8.31
N GLU A 325 -9.43 -8.17 7.20
CA GLU A 325 -8.00 -8.50 7.10
C GLU A 325 -7.15 -7.28 6.76
N GLU A 326 -7.64 -6.33 5.95
CA GLU A 326 -7.01 -5.01 5.81
C GLU A 326 -6.92 -4.30 7.17
N PHE A 327 -8.03 -4.12 7.90
CA PHE A 327 -8.07 -3.45 9.22
C PHE A 327 -7.00 -3.97 10.21
N LEU A 328 -6.72 -5.27 10.20
CA LEU A 328 -5.67 -5.89 11.02
C LEU A 328 -4.27 -5.67 10.44
N ARG A 329 -4.09 -5.93 9.15
CA ARG A 329 -2.81 -5.88 8.43
C ARG A 329 -2.25 -4.46 8.33
N ASP A 330 -3.15 -3.48 8.31
CA ASP A 330 -2.86 -2.05 8.28
C ASP A 330 -2.46 -1.51 9.67
N ARG A 331 -2.47 -2.34 10.74
CA ARG A 331 -2.16 -1.92 12.12
C ARG A 331 -1.17 -2.80 12.88
N ILE A 332 -1.05 -4.09 12.55
CA ILE A 332 -0.15 -5.03 13.24
C ILE A 332 0.71 -5.85 12.26
N PRO A 333 1.96 -6.20 12.61
CA PRO A 333 2.74 -5.68 13.75
C PRO A 333 3.35 -4.30 13.45
N PHE A 334 3.91 -3.63 14.48
CA PHE A 334 4.76 -2.43 14.34
C PHE A 334 4.13 -1.21 13.64
N GLY A 335 2.81 -1.01 13.78
CA GLY A 335 2.07 0.02 13.05
C GLY A 335 1.40 -0.48 11.78
N GLY A 336 1.72 -1.69 11.32
CA GLY A 336 1.09 -2.34 10.18
C GLY A 336 1.78 -2.04 8.84
N PHE A 337 1.10 -2.41 7.75
CA PHE A 337 1.62 -2.25 6.39
C PHE A 337 0.47 -2.20 5.34
N PRO A 338 -0.15 -1.03 5.11
CA PRO A 338 -1.35 -0.89 4.27
C PRO A 338 -1.15 -1.07 2.75
N TRP A 339 0.02 -1.50 2.30
CA TRP A 339 0.28 -1.80 0.89
C TRP A 339 -0.58 -2.97 0.40
N GLY A 340 -1.16 -2.87 -0.80
CA GLY A 340 -1.92 -3.98 -1.40
C GLY A 340 -3.41 -4.06 -1.02
N ARG A 341 -3.97 -3.03 -0.37
CA ARG A 341 -5.43 -2.90 -0.15
C ARG A 341 -6.19 -2.83 -1.48
N LEU A 342 -7.38 -3.41 -1.56
CA LEU A 342 -8.22 -3.42 -2.77
C LEU A 342 -8.59 -2.01 -3.23
N ALA A 343 -8.73 -1.06 -2.30
CA ALA A 343 -8.94 0.35 -2.58
C ALA A 343 -7.82 0.96 -3.46
N PHE A 344 -6.55 0.70 -3.15
CA PHE A 344 -5.40 1.27 -3.89
C PHE A 344 -5.22 0.67 -5.30
N ALA A 345 -5.77 -0.53 -5.56
CA ALA A 345 -5.89 -1.09 -6.91
C ALA A 345 -7.06 -0.49 -7.73
N ASN A 346 -7.96 0.28 -7.11
CA ASN A 346 -9.21 0.73 -7.71
C ASN A 346 -9.32 2.26 -7.83
N THR A 347 -8.19 2.95 -7.88
CA THR A 347 -8.00 4.42 -7.91
C THR A 347 -8.25 5.09 -9.27
N GLY A 348 -8.95 4.38 -10.15
CA GLY A 348 -9.32 4.77 -11.51
C GLY A 348 -10.47 3.92 -12.03
N SER A 349 -11.36 3.51 -11.12
CA SER A 349 -12.44 2.56 -11.34
C SER A 349 -13.81 3.18 -11.00
N PRO A 350 -14.93 2.53 -11.38
CA PRO A 350 -16.27 2.90 -10.92
C PRO A 350 -16.43 2.99 -9.40
N TYR A 351 -15.57 2.33 -8.62
CA TYR A 351 -15.66 2.31 -7.15
C TYR A 351 -14.96 3.51 -6.49
N THR A 352 -14.04 4.19 -7.18
CA THR A 352 -13.19 5.23 -6.58
C THR A 352 -13.97 6.33 -5.82
N PRO A 353 -15.07 6.89 -6.38
CA PRO A 353 -15.81 7.96 -5.72
C PRO A 353 -16.41 7.58 -4.36
N LEU A 354 -16.59 6.28 -4.06
CA LEU A 354 -17.04 5.81 -2.74
C LEU A 354 -16.08 6.21 -1.61
N ALA A 355 -14.82 6.52 -1.92
CA ALA A 355 -13.86 7.06 -0.97
C ALA A 355 -14.37 8.35 -0.30
N ALA A 356 -15.10 9.21 -1.01
CA ALA A 356 -15.68 10.45 -0.44
C ALA A 356 -16.83 10.18 0.57
N LEU A 357 -17.34 8.95 0.66
CA LEU A 357 -18.42 8.54 1.57
C LEU A 357 -17.96 7.73 2.78
N GLY A 358 -16.96 6.86 2.62
CA GLY A 358 -16.50 5.98 3.68
C GLY A 358 -15.05 5.52 3.53
N GLY A 359 -14.24 6.33 2.84
CA GLY A 359 -12.82 6.16 2.69
C GLY A 359 -12.37 4.95 1.90
N ALA A 360 -11.07 4.68 1.95
CA ALA A 360 -10.48 3.44 1.43
C ALA A 360 -11.25 2.16 1.86
N PRO A 361 -11.70 2.01 3.13
CA PRO A 361 -12.45 0.83 3.57
C PRO A 361 -13.74 0.56 2.78
N LEU A 362 -14.49 1.62 2.40
CA LEU A 362 -15.71 1.47 1.62
C LEU A 362 -15.43 1.09 0.15
N VAL A 363 -14.31 1.56 -0.42
CA VAL A 363 -13.87 1.13 -1.76
C VAL A 363 -13.45 -0.35 -1.73
N THR A 364 -12.65 -0.77 -0.75
CA THR A 364 -12.31 -2.19 -0.53
C THR A 364 -13.58 -3.03 -0.41
N PHE A 365 -14.55 -2.61 0.43
CA PHE A 365 -15.82 -3.32 0.60
C PHE A 365 -16.61 -3.46 -0.71
N ALA A 366 -16.73 -2.41 -1.51
CA ALA A 366 -17.51 -2.45 -2.75
C ALA A 366 -16.85 -3.34 -3.83
N VAL A 367 -15.52 -3.24 -3.99
CA VAL A 367 -14.72 -4.10 -4.87
C VAL A 367 -14.85 -5.56 -4.42
N ALA A 368 -14.68 -5.82 -3.13
CA ALA A 368 -14.83 -7.15 -2.57
C ALA A 368 -16.25 -7.70 -2.79
N LEU A 369 -17.29 -6.93 -2.46
CA LEU A 369 -18.69 -7.31 -2.60
C LEU A 369 -19.04 -7.67 -4.05
N THR A 370 -18.65 -6.85 -5.03
CA THR A 370 -18.84 -7.21 -6.45
C THR A 370 -18.11 -8.49 -6.81
N GLY A 371 -16.84 -8.67 -6.39
CA GLY A 371 -16.10 -9.91 -6.62
C GLY A 371 -16.79 -11.16 -6.04
N VAL A 372 -17.26 -11.10 -4.79
CA VAL A 372 -17.95 -12.25 -4.16
C VAL A 372 -19.36 -12.46 -4.75
N LEU A 373 -20.04 -11.41 -5.22
CA LEU A 373 -21.31 -11.53 -5.96
C LEU A 373 -21.11 -12.17 -7.34
N LEU A 374 -20.05 -11.81 -8.08
CA LEU A 374 -19.69 -12.46 -9.34
C LEU A 374 -19.40 -13.95 -9.14
N ALA A 375 -18.72 -14.33 -8.04
CA ALA A 375 -18.58 -15.73 -7.63
C ALA A 375 -19.94 -16.42 -7.38
N ALA A 376 -20.92 -15.72 -6.80
CA ALA A 376 -22.27 -16.25 -6.62
C ALA A 376 -23.02 -16.45 -7.96
N VAL A 377 -22.86 -15.52 -8.92
CA VAL A 377 -23.41 -15.64 -10.29
C VAL A 377 -22.82 -16.86 -11.00
N VAL A 378 -21.49 -17.03 -10.98
CA VAL A 378 -20.80 -18.19 -11.59
C VAL A 378 -21.27 -19.51 -10.97
N LEU A 379 -21.38 -19.58 -9.64
CA LEU A 379 -21.85 -20.77 -8.93
C LEU A 379 -23.32 -21.11 -9.28
N ALA A 380 -24.18 -20.10 -9.43
CA ALA A 380 -25.57 -20.31 -9.84
C ALA A 380 -25.69 -20.76 -11.30
N ALA A 381 -24.96 -20.12 -12.22
CA ALA A 381 -24.90 -20.49 -13.63
C ALA A 381 -24.41 -21.93 -13.84
N TRP A 382 -23.39 -22.36 -13.09
CA TRP A 382 -22.88 -23.74 -13.13
C TRP A 382 -23.93 -24.77 -12.68
N ARG A 383 -24.67 -24.48 -11.60
CA ARG A 383 -25.77 -25.32 -11.10
C ARG A 383 -26.97 -25.40 -12.06
N LEU A 384 -27.27 -24.31 -12.78
CA LEU A 384 -28.28 -24.28 -13.83
C LEU A 384 -27.86 -25.14 -15.05
N ARG A 385 -26.60 -25.02 -15.47
CA ARG A 385 -26.03 -25.80 -16.59
C ARG A 385 -25.96 -27.30 -16.27
N ALA A 386 -25.60 -27.67 -15.04
CA ALA A 386 -25.51 -29.05 -14.57
C ALA A 386 -26.86 -29.78 -14.40
N ALA A 387 -27.98 -29.18 -14.82
CA ALA A 387 -29.37 -29.64 -14.69
C ALA A 387 -29.90 -29.84 -13.25
N ALA A 388 -29.03 -30.08 -12.26
CA ALA A 388 -29.35 -30.40 -10.87
C ALA A 388 -30.14 -29.32 -10.09
N ALA A 389 -30.29 -28.10 -10.63
CA ALA A 389 -31.02 -27.03 -9.96
C ALA A 389 -31.76 -26.07 -10.92
N ARG A 390 -32.33 -26.57 -12.04
CA ARG A 390 -33.19 -25.77 -12.95
C ARG A 390 -34.50 -25.37 -12.24
N THR A 391 -34.42 -24.34 -11.42
CA THR A 391 -35.48 -23.85 -10.55
C THR A 391 -35.55 -22.34 -10.63
N THR A 392 -36.75 -21.75 -10.51
CA THR A 392 -36.96 -20.30 -10.50
C THR A 392 -36.09 -19.62 -9.43
N ARG A 393 -35.90 -20.29 -8.27
CA ARG A 393 -35.02 -19.82 -7.19
C ARG A 393 -33.56 -19.68 -7.61
N ALA A 394 -33.01 -20.62 -8.41
CA ALA A 394 -31.64 -20.54 -8.88
C ALA A 394 -31.43 -19.38 -9.87
N TYR A 395 -32.36 -19.19 -10.82
CA TYR A 395 -32.36 -18.03 -11.71
C TYR A 395 -32.50 -16.71 -10.94
N ALA A 396 -33.42 -16.63 -9.97
CA ALA A 396 -33.60 -15.46 -9.11
C ALA A 396 -32.33 -15.14 -8.30
N THR A 397 -31.62 -16.14 -7.77
CA THR A 397 -30.33 -15.89 -7.08
C THR A 397 -29.21 -15.44 -8.03
N ALA A 398 -29.19 -15.91 -9.28
CA ALA A 398 -28.22 -15.47 -10.28
C ALA A 398 -28.48 -14.02 -10.72
N GLY A 399 -29.73 -13.73 -11.12
CA GLY A 399 -30.16 -12.40 -11.54
C GLY A 399 -30.05 -11.38 -10.41
N GLY A 400 -30.46 -11.74 -9.19
CA GLY A 400 -30.32 -10.89 -8.01
C GLY A 400 -28.86 -10.56 -7.71
N ALA A 401 -27.96 -11.55 -7.67
CA ALA A 401 -26.54 -11.30 -7.42
C ALA A 401 -25.89 -10.44 -8.52
N LEU A 402 -26.25 -10.64 -9.78
CA LEU A 402 -25.78 -9.82 -10.90
C LEU A 402 -26.31 -8.38 -10.84
N LEU A 403 -27.60 -8.21 -10.51
CA LEU A 403 -28.21 -6.89 -10.31
C LEU A 403 -27.58 -6.15 -9.12
N THR A 404 -27.29 -6.82 -8.01
CA THR A 404 -26.58 -6.19 -6.88
C THR A 404 -25.15 -5.79 -7.26
N ALA A 405 -24.41 -6.64 -7.98
CA ALA A 405 -23.06 -6.31 -8.47
C ALA A 405 -23.07 -5.10 -9.42
N ALA A 406 -24.01 -5.07 -10.37
CA ALA A 406 -24.21 -3.94 -11.27
C ALA A 406 -24.62 -2.67 -10.48
N ALA A 407 -25.53 -2.78 -9.53
CA ALA A 407 -25.98 -1.65 -8.70
C ALA A 407 -24.84 -1.06 -7.88
N VAL A 408 -24.01 -1.86 -7.21
CA VAL A 408 -22.83 -1.37 -6.45
C VAL A 408 -21.84 -0.66 -7.39
N THR A 409 -21.63 -1.19 -8.60
CA THR A 409 -20.76 -0.58 -9.62
C THR A 409 -21.31 0.76 -10.12
N VAL A 410 -22.62 0.85 -10.37
CA VAL A 410 -23.28 2.06 -10.88
C VAL A 410 -23.47 3.12 -9.79
N VAL A 411 -23.75 2.73 -8.55
CA VAL A 411 -23.82 3.65 -7.41
C VAL A 411 -22.49 4.36 -7.19
N GLY A 412 -21.36 3.66 -7.35
CA GLY A 412 -20.03 4.28 -7.29
C GLY A 412 -19.84 5.41 -8.32
N LEU A 413 -20.34 5.26 -9.54
CA LEU A 413 -20.32 6.33 -10.57
C LEU A 413 -21.27 7.50 -10.27
N ALA A 414 -22.26 7.30 -9.38
CA ALA A 414 -23.26 8.30 -9.02
C ALA A 414 -22.93 9.08 -7.74
N VAL A 415 -21.83 8.76 -7.05
CA VAL A 415 -21.39 9.50 -5.86
C VAL A 415 -20.80 10.85 -6.29
N PRO A 416 -21.29 11.99 -5.76
CA PRO A 416 -20.69 13.28 -6.01
C PRO A 416 -19.36 13.42 -5.25
N VAL A 417 -18.25 13.56 -5.98
CA VAL A 417 -16.96 13.95 -5.38
C VAL A 417 -16.96 15.47 -5.16
N PRO A 418 -16.70 15.98 -3.95
CA PRO A 418 -16.83 17.40 -3.65
C PRO A 418 -15.58 18.19 -4.06
N VAL A 419 -15.61 18.71 -5.29
CA VAL A 419 -14.46 19.36 -5.96
C VAL A 419 -14.42 20.90 -5.91
N LYS A 420 -15.54 21.56 -5.60
CA LYS A 420 -15.65 23.04 -5.70
C LYS A 420 -14.74 23.73 -4.67
N ALA A 421 -13.90 24.65 -5.14
CA ALA A 421 -13.15 25.58 -4.30
C ALA A 421 -13.63 27.02 -4.54
N ASP A 422 -13.54 27.86 -3.51
CA ASP A 422 -13.87 29.28 -3.58
C ASP A 422 -12.62 30.18 -3.69
N ASP A 423 -11.43 29.64 -3.36
CA ASP A 423 -10.13 30.27 -3.57
C ASP A 423 -9.04 29.25 -3.95
N THR A 424 -7.87 29.77 -4.34
CA THR A 424 -6.75 28.97 -4.86
C THR A 424 -5.40 29.58 -4.48
N VAL A 425 -4.36 28.76 -4.35
CA VAL A 425 -2.97 29.21 -4.16
C VAL A 425 -2.08 28.75 -5.32
N ARG A 426 -1.13 29.59 -5.77
CA ARG A 426 -0.12 29.18 -6.75
C ARG A 426 1.10 28.59 -6.03
N ILE A 427 1.46 27.38 -6.41
CA ILE A 427 2.59 26.64 -5.85
C ILE A 427 3.70 26.43 -6.88
N ALA A 428 4.92 26.23 -6.41
CA ALA A 428 5.98 25.54 -7.14
C ALA A 428 6.46 24.32 -6.34
N VAL A 429 6.77 23.22 -7.01
CA VAL A 429 7.24 21.96 -6.40
C VAL A 429 8.61 21.63 -6.99
N VAL A 430 9.63 21.51 -6.15
CA VAL A 430 11.05 21.46 -6.59
C VAL A 430 11.64 20.06 -6.46
N GLN A 431 11.68 19.34 -7.58
CA GLN A 431 12.34 18.05 -7.71
C GLN A 431 13.84 18.28 -8.00
N GLY A 432 14.68 18.11 -6.97
CA GLY A 432 16.13 18.36 -7.06
C GLY A 432 16.90 17.23 -7.75
N ASP A 433 16.39 16.01 -7.66
CA ASP A 433 17.03 14.76 -8.08
C ASP A 433 18.27 14.32 -7.26
N VAL A 434 18.69 13.07 -7.44
CA VAL A 434 19.93 12.47 -6.91
C VAL A 434 20.67 11.79 -8.07
N GLN A 435 21.99 11.89 -8.11
CA GLN A 435 22.77 11.50 -9.29
C GLN A 435 22.88 9.96 -9.49
N GLN A 436 22.46 9.16 -8.51
CA GLN A 436 22.41 7.69 -8.60
C GLN A 436 21.23 7.12 -7.77
N PRO A 437 20.39 6.23 -8.33
CA PRO A 437 19.34 5.50 -7.59
C PRO A 437 19.89 4.57 -6.49
N GLY A 438 19.05 4.25 -5.51
CA GLY A 438 19.30 3.20 -4.51
C GLY A 438 19.81 3.71 -3.15
N MET A 439 20.30 2.80 -2.32
CA MET A 439 20.55 3.01 -0.88
C MET A 439 21.69 4.00 -0.52
N HIS A 440 22.51 4.43 -1.49
CA HIS A 440 23.75 5.19 -1.23
C HIS A 440 23.65 6.71 -1.51
N PHE A 441 22.46 7.21 -1.82
CA PHE A 441 22.22 8.61 -2.19
C PHE A 441 22.64 9.64 -1.12
N LEU A 442 22.55 9.30 0.18
CA LEU A 442 22.98 10.13 1.31
C LEU A 442 24.51 10.19 1.51
N GLY A 443 25.31 9.53 0.67
CA GLY A 443 26.76 9.41 0.84
C GLY A 443 27.59 10.66 0.55
N ARG A 444 26.96 11.79 0.16
CA ARG A 444 27.65 13.05 -0.20
C ARG A 444 26.94 14.25 0.44
N PRO A 445 27.36 14.68 1.65
CA PRO A 445 26.74 15.76 2.40
C PRO A 445 26.47 17.01 1.58
N MET A 446 25.35 17.70 1.84
CA MET A 446 24.92 18.93 1.15
C MET A 446 24.55 18.77 -0.33
N GLN A 447 24.75 17.61 -0.98
CA GLN A 447 24.55 17.51 -2.42
C GLN A 447 23.06 17.57 -2.82
N ILE A 448 22.21 16.88 -2.07
CA ILE A 448 20.76 16.87 -2.29
C ILE A 448 20.21 18.29 -2.04
N LEU A 449 20.63 18.91 -0.92
CA LEU A 449 20.28 20.28 -0.60
C LEU A 449 20.69 21.27 -1.71
N ASN A 450 21.93 21.19 -2.20
CA ASN A 450 22.40 22.05 -3.29
C ASN A 450 21.58 21.86 -4.58
N ASN A 451 21.13 20.64 -4.89
CA ASN A 451 20.24 20.41 -6.03
C ASN A 451 18.90 21.17 -5.89
N HIS A 452 18.24 21.11 -4.73
CA HIS A 452 16.99 21.83 -4.47
C HIS A 452 17.19 23.36 -4.41
N VAL A 453 18.28 23.81 -3.79
CA VAL A 453 18.70 25.22 -3.73
C VAL A 453 18.89 25.77 -5.14
N GLU A 454 19.74 25.14 -5.97
CA GLU A 454 19.97 25.60 -7.33
C GLU A 454 18.73 25.53 -8.24
N ALA A 455 17.85 24.53 -8.05
CA ALA A 455 16.58 24.47 -8.77
C ALA A 455 15.65 25.64 -8.38
N THR A 456 15.62 26.01 -7.10
CA THR A 456 14.89 27.17 -6.56
C THR A 456 15.51 28.50 -7.01
N LEU A 457 16.84 28.61 -7.06
CA LEU A 457 17.55 29.76 -7.65
C LEU A 457 17.27 29.87 -9.16
N GLY A 458 17.15 28.74 -9.87
CA GLY A 458 16.72 28.66 -11.26
C GLY A 458 15.30 29.20 -11.46
N LEU A 459 14.34 28.74 -10.66
CA LEU A 459 12.96 29.26 -10.60
C LEU A 459 12.95 30.77 -10.34
N ALA A 460 13.65 31.24 -9.30
CA ALA A 460 13.77 32.66 -8.94
C ALA A 460 14.31 33.51 -10.10
N LYS A 461 15.29 33.00 -10.86
CA LYS A 461 15.83 33.64 -12.07
C LYS A 461 14.80 33.71 -13.20
N ARG A 462 13.98 32.67 -13.40
CA ARG A 462 12.92 32.66 -14.43
C ARG A 462 11.77 33.62 -14.07
N ILE A 463 11.39 33.69 -12.80
CA ILE A 463 10.43 34.68 -12.26
C ILE A 463 10.96 36.11 -12.47
N LYS A 464 12.20 36.40 -12.08
CA LYS A 464 12.85 37.71 -12.28
C LYS A 464 13.01 38.11 -13.75
N GLN A 465 12.98 37.14 -14.67
CA GLN A 465 12.96 37.35 -16.12
C GLN A 465 11.54 37.42 -16.73
N GLY A 466 10.48 37.36 -15.92
CA GLY A 466 9.09 37.36 -16.39
C GLY A 466 8.68 36.11 -17.18
N LYS A 467 9.48 35.03 -17.13
CA LYS A 467 9.24 33.79 -17.88
C LYS A 467 8.27 32.83 -17.17
N GLU A 468 8.16 32.94 -15.85
CA GLU A 468 7.22 32.19 -15.02
C GLU A 468 6.52 33.15 -14.05
N PRO A 469 5.20 33.00 -13.80
CA PRO A 469 4.53 33.73 -12.74
C PRO A 469 5.14 33.40 -11.37
N LYS A 470 5.31 34.41 -10.52
CA LYS A 470 5.72 34.18 -9.13
C LYS A 470 4.68 33.28 -8.43
N PRO A 471 5.06 32.16 -7.78
CA PRO A 471 4.17 31.39 -6.92
C PRO A 471 3.96 32.12 -5.59
N ASP A 472 2.99 31.70 -4.80
CA ASP A 472 2.73 32.23 -3.45
C ASP A 472 3.51 31.47 -2.37
N LEU A 473 3.91 30.22 -2.67
CA LEU A 473 4.78 29.37 -1.85
C LEU A 473 5.53 28.34 -2.71
N VAL A 474 6.62 27.77 -2.17
CA VAL A 474 7.36 26.65 -2.78
C VAL A 474 7.33 25.44 -1.85
N ILE A 475 7.37 24.23 -2.41
CA ILE A 475 7.43 22.96 -1.68
C ILE A 475 8.68 22.19 -2.13
N TRP A 476 9.50 21.78 -1.17
CA TRP A 476 10.58 20.82 -1.34
C TRP A 476 10.16 19.45 -0.76
N PRO A 477 10.80 18.34 -1.18
CA PRO A 477 10.45 16.98 -0.73
C PRO A 477 11.08 16.60 0.62
N GLU A 478 10.77 15.37 1.08
CA GLU A 478 11.34 14.73 2.27
C GLU A 478 12.88 14.62 2.15
N ASN A 479 13.58 14.95 3.24
CA ASN A 479 15.05 14.94 3.32
C ASN A 479 15.73 15.71 2.18
N ALA A 480 15.14 16.84 1.75
CA ALA A 480 15.77 17.80 0.86
C ALA A 480 17.02 18.43 1.50
N SER A 481 17.03 18.60 2.83
CA SER A 481 18.27 18.75 3.61
C SER A 481 18.63 17.43 4.30
N ASP A 482 19.82 16.93 4.00
CA ASP A 482 20.44 15.74 4.60
C ASP A 482 21.23 16.06 5.89
N LEU A 483 21.51 17.35 6.13
CA LEU A 483 22.04 17.90 7.37
C LEU A 483 20.97 18.69 8.13
N ASP A 484 21.07 18.69 9.45
CA ASP A 484 20.26 19.51 10.36
C ASP A 484 20.53 21.01 10.10
N PRO A 485 19.54 21.79 9.62
CA PRO A 485 19.75 23.17 9.22
C PRO A 485 19.85 24.15 10.42
N TYR A 486 19.43 23.73 11.61
CA TYR A 486 19.60 24.50 12.85
C TYR A 486 21.00 24.32 13.45
N LYS A 487 21.59 23.14 13.23
CA LYS A 487 22.89 22.74 13.79
C LYS A 487 24.08 23.00 12.85
N TYR A 488 23.88 22.96 11.54
CA TYR A 488 24.92 23.16 10.53
C TYR A 488 24.67 24.44 9.73
N PRO A 489 25.30 25.59 10.06
CA PRO A 489 25.02 26.88 9.43
C PRO A 489 25.10 26.83 7.90
N GLN A 490 26.10 26.12 7.35
CA GLN A 490 26.25 25.89 5.91
C GLN A 490 25.00 25.34 5.19
N ALA A 491 24.14 24.58 5.89
CA ALA A 491 22.87 24.08 5.37
C ALA A 491 21.78 25.15 5.50
N GLY A 492 21.65 25.75 6.69
CA GLY A 492 20.75 26.88 6.94
C GLY A 492 20.95 28.03 5.95
N ASP A 493 22.18 28.53 5.81
CA ASP A 493 22.59 29.62 4.90
C ASP A 493 22.18 29.36 3.44
N ARG A 494 22.29 28.11 2.98
CA ARG A 494 21.96 27.72 1.59
C ARG A 494 20.45 27.59 1.37
N ILE A 495 19.69 27.15 2.39
CA ILE A 495 18.22 27.23 2.37
C ILE A 495 17.81 28.71 2.34
N ASP A 496 18.37 29.52 3.23
CA ASP A 496 18.10 30.95 3.38
C ASP A 496 18.37 31.71 2.06
N GLU A 497 19.47 31.42 1.37
CA GLU A 497 19.80 31.93 0.03
C GLU A 497 18.69 31.62 -0.99
N ALA A 498 18.22 30.38 -1.05
CA ALA A 498 17.16 29.96 -1.97
C ALA A 498 15.81 30.63 -1.66
N VAL A 499 15.41 30.64 -0.38
CA VAL A 499 14.15 31.21 0.11
C VAL A 499 14.13 32.73 -0.13
N LYS A 500 15.21 33.44 0.19
CA LYS A 500 15.37 34.89 -0.06
C LYS A 500 15.44 35.22 -1.55
N ALA A 501 16.03 34.34 -2.37
CA ALA A 501 16.11 34.55 -3.81
C ALA A 501 14.75 34.45 -4.52
N VAL A 502 13.88 33.51 -4.13
CA VAL A 502 12.52 33.36 -4.65
C VAL A 502 11.52 34.33 -3.99
N GLY A 503 11.77 34.69 -2.73
CA GLY A 503 11.04 35.72 -2.00
C GLY A 503 9.60 35.33 -1.64
N VAL A 504 9.38 34.06 -1.28
CA VAL A 504 8.13 33.52 -0.69
C VAL A 504 8.47 32.42 0.31
N PRO A 505 7.55 32.06 1.22
CA PRO A 505 7.75 30.92 2.11
C PRO A 505 7.96 29.60 1.36
N VAL A 506 8.79 28.74 1.92
CA VAL A 506 9.11 27.40 1.39
C VAL A 506 8.85 26.35 2.46
N LEU A 507 8.16 25.27 2.12
CA LEU A 507 8.08 24.08 2.96
C LEU A 507 9.28 23.17 2.67
N VAL A 508 10.21 23.06 3.62
CA VAL A 508 11.53 22.43 3.49
C VAL A 508 11.55 21.12 4.28
N GLY A 509 11.68 19.98 3.59
CA GLY A 509 11.88 18.68 4.25
C GLY A 509 13.33 18.50 4.70
N ALA A 510 13.56 18.18 5.98
CA ALA A 510 14.89 18.07 6.57
C ALA A 510 14.97 17.01 7.69
N LEU A 511 16.17 16.44 7.88
CA LEU A 511 16.49 15.66 9.06
C LEU A 511 17.07 16.56 10.16
N VAL A 512 16.45 16.55 11.34
CA VAL A 512 16.83 17.34 12.53
C VAL A 512 17.29 16.41 13.65
N ASP A 513 18.29 16.79 14.45
CA ASP A 513 18.69 16.01 15.62
C ASP A 513 17.67 16.19 16.76
N HIS A 514 17.11 15.09 17.29
CA HIS A 514 16.05 15.18 18.32
C HIS A 514 16.59 15.87 19.60
N PRO A 515 15.95 16.96 20.08
CA PRO A 515 16.57 17.94 20.97
C PRO A 515 17.04 17.41 22.33
N THR A 516 16.44 16.31 22.82
CA THR A 516 16.74 15.72 24.14
C THR A 516 17.12 14.23 24.11
N LYS A 517 17.23 13.60 22.93
CA LYS A 517 17.51 12.15 22.80
C LYS A 517 18.67 11.90 21.84
N GLN A 518 19.86 11.76 22.40
CA GLN A 518 21.07 11.47 21.62
C GLN A 518 20.89 10.18 20.81
N GLY A 519 21.32 10.22 19.55
CA GLY A 519 21.18 9.10 18.60
C GLY A 519 19.82 9.01 17.91
N TYR A 520 18.85 9.86 18.24
CA TYR A 520 17.57 9.98 17.53
C TYR A 520 17.56 11.19 16.59
N VAL A 521 16.74 11.11 15.55
CA VAL A 521 16.46 12.21 14.61
C VAL A 521 14.97 12.38 14.39
N GLU A 522 14.57 13.56 13.95
CA GLU A 522 13.22 13.86 13.49
C GLU A 522 13.25 14.11 11.98
N ASN A 523 12.27 13.56 11.26
CA ASN A 523 12.04 13.82 9.84
C ASN A 523 10.95 14.90 9.78
N GLN A 524 11.34 16.12 9.42
CA GLN A 524 10.50 17.31 9.57
C GLN A 524 10.21 18.02 8.24
N GLY A 525 8.97 18.47 8.08
CA GLY A 525 8.58 19.51 7.12
C GLY A 525 8.58 20.88 7.82
N ILE A 526 9.52 21.76 7.47
CA ILE A 526 9.75 23.06 8.12
C ILE A 526 9.25 24.20 7.23
N VAL A 527 8.40 25.10 7.75
CA VAL A 527 8.03 26.34 7.05
C VAL A 527 9.17 27.35 7.21
N TRP A 528 9.84 27.69 6.11
CA TRP A 528 10.91 28.70 6.05
C TRP A 528 10.38 29.99 5.42
N ASP A 529 10.49 31.11 6.12
CA ASP A 529 10.01 32.44 5.72
C ASP A 529 11.20 33.30 5.22
N PRO A 530 11.06 34.07 4.12
CA PRO A 530 12.17 34.83 3.52
C PRO A 530 12.68 35.99 4.38
N GLU A 531 11.93 36.45 5.36
CA GLU A 531 12.33 37.52 6.28
C GLU A 531 12.72 36.97 7.66
N LYS A 532 12.03 35.91 8.13
CA LYS A 532 12.14 35.40 9.50
C LYS A 532 12.99 34.13 9.64
N GLY A 533 13.32 33.45 8.54
CA GLY A 533 14.01 32.16 8.57
C GLY A 533 13.06 30.98 8.91
N PRO A 534 13.56 29.89 9.53
CA PRO A 534 12.74 28.73 9.87
C PRO A 534 11.71 29.07 10.97
N GLY A 535 10.50 28.52 10.83
CA GLY A 535 9.38 28.75 11.74
C GLY A 535 8.73 27.44 12.20
N ALA A 536 7.40 27.33 12.06
CA ALA A 536 6.66 26.14 12.43
C ALA A 536 7.06 24.92 11.57
N SER A 537 7.12 23.74 12.18
CA SER A 537 7.37 22.47 11.49
C SER A 537 6.40 21.37 11.92
N TYR A 538 6.31 20.34 11.09
CA TYR A 538 5.64 19.07 11.36
C TYR A 538 6.71 17.98 11.48
N THR A 539 6.61 17.10 12.47
CA THR A 539 7.45 15.89 12.59
C THR A 539 6.64 14.66 12.21
N LYS A 540 7.18 13.83 11.31
CA LYS A 540 6.61 12.55 10.85
C LYS A 540 6.11 11.68 12.01
N GLN A 541 4.80 11.42 12.08
CA GLN A 541 4.14 10.63 13.11
C GLN A 541 4.39 9.11 12.95
N HIS A 542 4.57 8.61 11.73
CA HIS A 542 4.73 7.17 11.44
C HIS A 542 6.05 6.85 10.71
N PRO A 543 7.18 6.76 11.43
CA PRO A 543 8.45 6.27 10.89
C PRO A 543 8.35 4.84 10.32
N VAL A 544 9.04 4.56 9.22
CA VAL A 544 9.01 3.26 8.53
C VAL A 544 9.78 2.18 9.32
N PRO A 545 9.14 1.06 9.72
CA PRO A 545 9.82 -0.06 10.36
C PRO A 545 10.88 -0.68 9.43
N PHE A 546 12.09 -0.89 9.95
CA PHE A 546 13.26 -1.38 9.21
C PHE A 546 13.74 -0.48 8.05
N GLY A 547 13.29 0.78 8.00
CA GLY A 547 13.82 1.81 7.09
C GLY A 547 14.30 3.05 7.86
N GLU A 548 13.49 3.56 8.77
CA GLU A 548 13.76 4.75 9.58
C GLU A 548 13.98 4.43 11.06
N TYR A 549 13.46 3.29 11.55
CA TYR A 549 13.79 2.77 12.88
C TYR A 549 13.91 1.25 12.88
N VAL A 550 14.57 0.69 13.91
CA VAL A 550 14.78 -0.77 14.05
C VAL A 550 13.97 -1.33 15.23
N PRO A 551 12.81 -1.97 14.99
CA PRO A 551 12.13 -2.76 16.01
C PRO A 551 13.08 -3.78 16.65
N PHE A 552 13.15 -3.83 17.98
CA PHE A 552 14.06 -4.72 18.71
C PHE A 552 15.53 -4.60 18.27
N ARG A 553 16.03 -3.36 18.13
CA ARG A 553 17.40 -3.03 17.68
C ARG A 553 18.48 -3.88 18.35
N ASP A 554 18.43 -4.01 19.67
CA ASP A 554 19.43 -4.74 20.46
C ASP A 554 19.46 -6.24 20.18
N GLN A 555 18.33 -6.82 19.76
CA GLN A 555 18.20 -8.24 19.47
C GLN A 555 18.53 -8.50 18.00
N LEU A 556 17.96 -7.73 17.07
CA LEU A 556 18.09 -7.99 15.64
C LEU A 556 19.43 -7.55 15.05
N SER A 557 20.03 -6.46 15.53
CA SER A 557 21.34 -5.98 15.02
C SER A 557 22.50 -6.93 15.34
N LYS A 558 22.30 -7.88 16.26
CA LYS A 558 23.25 -8.99 16.55
C LYS A 558 23.23 -10.10 15.50
N VAL A 559 22.17 -10.17 14.68
CA VAL A 559 21.93 -11.25 13.69
C VAL A 559 21.88 -10.70 12.26
N ILE A 560 21.34 -9.49 12.07
CA ILE A 560 21.13 -8.85 10.77
C ILE A 560 22.04 -7.61 10.69
N THR A 561 23.27 -7.81 10.21
CA THR A 561 24.29 -6.75 10.13
C THR A 561 23.85 -5.53 9.30
N ARG A 562 22.99 -5.69 8.29
CA ARG A 562 22.51 -4.55 7.47
C ARG A 562 21.74 -3.49 8.27
N LEU A 563 21.22 -3.81 9.45
CA LEU A 563 20.53 -2.83 10.31
C LEU A 563 21.47 -1.71 10.79
N GLN A 564 22.79 -1.89 10.68
CA GLN A 564 23.80 -0.83 10.87
C GLN A 564 23.69 0.29 9.84
N GLN A 565 23.00 0.07 8.69
CA GLN A 565 22.68 1.11 7.71
C GLN A 565 21.62 2.10 8.20
N ILE A 566 20.98 1.82 9.35
CA ILE A 566 20.08 2.73 10.07
C ILE A 566 20.82 3.15 11.36
N PRO A 567 21.78 4.10 11.28
CA PRO A 567 22.67 4.42 12.40
C PRO A 567 21.98 5.20 13.54
N ARG A 568 20.82 5.78 13.26
CA ARG A 568 19.98 6.57 14.17
C ARG A 568 18.53 6.13 13.99
N ASP A 569 17.77 6.01 15.07
CA ASP A 569 16.32 5.75 14.99
C ASP A 569 15.58 7.07 14.80
N PHE A 570 14.59 7.08 13.93
CA PHE A 570 13.72 8.23 13.72
C PHE A 570 12.68 8.28 14.85
N TYR A 571 12.43 9.48 15.36
CA TYR A 571 11.49 9.73 16.43
C TYR A 571 10.11 10.13 15.87
N PRO A 572 9.02 9.52 16.33
CA PRO A 572 7.67 9.87 15.86
C PRO A 572 7.20 11.21 16.43
N GLY A 573 6.61 12.04 15.59
CA GLY A 573 5.85 13.23 16.00
C GLY A 573 4.50 12.88 16.64
N ASP A 574 3.91 13.85 17.33
CA ASP A 574 2.74 13.69 18.21
C ASP A 574 1.50 14.50 17.80
N HIS A 575 1.58 15.31 16.74
CA HIS A 575 0.54 16.23 16.27
C HIS A 575 0.38 16.19 14.74
N THR A 576 -0.75 16.69 14.23
CA THR A 576 -1.06 16.74 12.78
C THR A 576 -0.30 17.83 12.04
N GLY A 577 0.07 17.59 10.78
CA GLY A 577 0.89 18.49 9.96
C GLY A 577 0.22 19.75 9.39
N VAL A 578 -0.67 20.42 10.15
CA VAL A 578 -1.40 21.61 9.67
C VAL A 578 -0.53 22.87 9.73
N LEU A 579 0.22 23.14 8.66
CA LEU A 579 1.19 24.22 8.56
C LEU A 579 0.66 25.43 7.79
N ARG A 580 0.86 26.64 8.33
CA ARG A 580 0.50 27.90 7.63
C ARG A 580 1.64 28.38 6.72
N THR A 581 1.66 27.87 5.50
CA THR A 581 2.66 28.21 4.49
C THR A 581 2.13 29.34 3.60
N GLY A 582 2.57 30.57 3.86
CA GLY A 582 2.13 31.77 3.13
C GLY A 582 0.62 32.04 3.30
N PRO A 583 -0.17 32.14 2.21
CA PRO A 583 -1.62 32.33 2.31
C PRO A 583 -2.39 31.05 2.67
N ALA A 584 -1.79 29.87 2.51
CA ALA A 584 -2.47 28.58 2.66
C ALA A 584 -2.30 27.98 4.06
N ARG A 585 -3.23 27.10 4.45
CA ARG A 585 -3.01 26.07 5.49
C ARG A 585 -2.85 24.75 4.75
N LEU A 586 -1.63 24.24 4.68
CA LEU A 586 -1.30 22.97 4.06
C LEU A 586 -1.29 21.88 5.14
N GLY A 587 -1.77 20.70 4.80
CA GLY A 587 -1.62 19.51 5.63
C GLY A 587 -0.45 18.68 5.11
N ASP A 588 0.68 18.72 5.80
CA ASP A 588 1.85 17.94 5.44
C ASP A 588 1.74 16.50 5.95
N VAL A 589 2.21 15.55 5.14
CA VAL A 589 2.06 14.10 5.33
C VAL A 589 3.31 13.45 4.73
N ILE A 590 4.22 12.93 5.55
CA ILE A 590 5.56 12.58 5.08
C ILE A 590 5.59 11.12 4.58
N CYS A 591 5.72 10.99 3.26
CA CYS A 591 6.13 9.79 2.54
C CYS A 591 5.21 8.57 2.72
N PHE A 592 5.51 7.70 3.68
CA PHE A 592 4.78 6.45 3.91
C PHE A 592 3.39 6.70 4.52
N GLU A 593 3.22 7.84 5.19
CA GLU A 593 2.01 8.24 5.92
C GLU A 593 0.76 8.38 5.05
N VAL A 594 0.92 8.69 3.75
CA VAL A 594 -0.21 8.79 2.80
C VAL A 594 -1.01 7.47 2.68
N ALA A 595 -0.38 6.34 3.00
CA ALA A 595 -1.00 5.02 2.95
C ALA A 595 -1.90 4.71 4.17
N TYR A 596 -1.83 5.51 5.24
CA TYR A 596 -2.62 5.36 6.47
C TYR A 596 -3.90 6.20 6.42
N ASP A 597 -4.99 5.70 7.02
CA ASP A 597 -6.32 6.34 6.92
C ASP A 597 -6.51 7.47 7.94
N GLU A 598 -5.71 7.49 9.01
CA GLU A 598 -5.76 8.47 10.09
C GLU A 598 -4.98 9.75 9.81
N ILE A 599 -3.71 9.68 9.41
CA ILE A 599 -2.84 10.87 9.31
C ILE A 599 -3.38 11.91 8.32
N PRO A 600 -3.79 11.57 7.08
CA PRO A 600 -4.34 12.55 6.15
C PRO A 600 -5.73 13.06 6.58
N ARG A 601 -6.57 12.17 7.13
CA ARG A 601 -7.93 12.49 7.60
C ARG A 601 -7.90 13.48 8.75
N ASP A 602 -7.13 13.19 9.78
CA ASP A 602 -7.14 13.96 11.01
C ASP A 602 -6.45 15.32 10.78
N THR A 603 -5.40 15.36 9.94
CA THR A 603 -4.81 16.62 9.42
C THR A 603 -5.82 17.46 8.61
N VAL A 604 -6.74 16.84 7.85
CA VAL A 604 -7.82 17.58 7.16
C VAL A 604 -8.90 18.07 8.13
N ARG A 605 -9.26 17.26 9.14
CA ARG A 605 -10.22 17.65 10.19
C ARG A 605 -9.70 18.80 11.05
N ASP A 606 -8.40 18.87 11.30
CA ASP A 606 -7.73 19.96 12.01
C ASP A 606 -7.47 21.20 11.13
N GLY A 607 -7.95 21.19 9.89
CA GLY A 607 -8.17 22.40 9.09
C GLY A 607 -7.23 22.59 7.90
N ALA A 608 -6.51 21.56 7.44
CA ALA A 608 -5.77 21.62 6.18
C ALA A 608 -6.68 21.86 4.97
N ARG A 609 -6.31 22.82 4.12
CA ARG A 609 -7.09 23.26 2.94
C ARG A 609 -6.66 22.59 1.63
N ALA A 610 -5.47 22.02 1.63
CA ALA A 610 -4.92 21.07 0.65
C ALA A 610 -3.85 20.21 1.36
N LEU A 611 -3.51 19.06 0.78
CA LEU A 611 -2.50 18.16 1.34
C LEU A 611 -1.18 18.24 0.56
N VAL A 612 -0.06 18.06 1.26
CA VAL A 612 1.28 17.86 0.71
C VAL A 612 1.76 16.48 1.12
N VAL A 613 2.40 15.77 0.18
CA VAL A 613 3.08 14.50 0.44
C VAL A 613 4.55 14.67 0.11
N GLN A 614 5.34 15.11 1.10
CA GLN A 614 6.80 15.15 1.01
C GLN A 614 7.34 13.71 0.97
N THR A 615 8.15 13.33 -0.03
CA THR A 615 8.61 11.94 -0.16
C THR A 615 9.97 11.76 -0.85
N ASN A 616 10.79 10.84 -0.35
CA ASN A 616 12.11 10.55 -0.88
C ASN A 616 12.21 9.14 -1.47
N ASN A 617 11.67 8.97 -2.69
CA ASN A 617 11.70 7.69 -3.38
C ASN A 617 13.06 7.31 -4.01
N ALA A 618 14.16 8.02 -3.72
CA ALA A 618 15.46 7.77 -4.35
C ALA A 618 15.93 6.29 -4.24
N THR A 619 15.57 5.63 -3.13
CA THR A 619 15.83 4.21 -2.87
C THR A 619 15.01 3.25 -3.75
N TYR A 620 13.81 3.65 -4.19
CA TYR A 620 12.81 2.77 -4.83
C TYR A 620 12.38 3.20 -6.23
N GLY A 621 12.95 4.27 -6.79
CA GLY A 621 12.57 4.75 -8.12
C GLY A 621 12.85 3.72 -9.22
N ARG A 622 12.06 3.75 -10.30
CA ARG A 622 12.05 2.80 -11.43
C ARG A 622 11.78 1.35 -11.02
N THR A 623 10.96 1.14 -9.98
CA THR A 623 10.58 -0.20 -9.49
C THR A 623 9.07 -0.44 -9.35
N GLY A 624 8.21 0.57 -9.58
CA GLY A 624 6.75 0.49 -9.34
C GLY A 624 6.28 1.10 -8.02
N GLN A 625 7.18 1.36 -7.06
CA GLN A 625 6.81 1.92 -5.76
C GLN A 625 6.30 3.38 -5.84
N PRO A 626 6.92 4.31 -6.60
CA PRO A 626 6.42 5.68 -6.72
C PRO A 626 5.04 5.74 -7.37
N GLU A 627 4.76 4.87 -8.34
CA GLU A 627 3.44 4.75 -8.96
C GLU A 627 2.41 4.18 -7.97
N GLN A 628 2.79 3.20 -7.15
CA GLN A 628 1.95 2.66 -6.06
C GLN A 628 1.66 3.71 -4.98
N GLN A 629 2.59 4.60 -4.65
CA GLN A 629 2.37 5.70 -3.72
C GLN A 629 1.51 6.82 -4.33
N LEU A 630 1.76 7.18 -5.61
CA LEU A 630 0.97 8.21 -6.30
C LEU A 630 -0.52 7.86 -6.38
N VAL A 631 -0.88 6.57 -6.55
CA VAL A 631 -2.29 6.17 -6.49
C VAL A 631 -2.91 6.28 -5.09
N MET A 632 -2.11 6.21 -4.02
CA MET A 632 -2.59 6.52 -2.66
C MET A 632 -2.92 8.01 -2.55
N SER A 633 -2.05 8.91 -3.02
CA SER A 633 -2.34 10.34 -3.12
C SER A 633 -3.64 10.62 -3.90
N LYS A 634 -3.87 9.90 -5.01
CA LYS A 634 -5.15 10.00 -5.77
C LYS A 634 -6.37 9.58 -4.96
N LEU A 635 -6.26 8.54 -4.13
CA LEU A 635 -7.39 8.11 -3.29
C LEU A 635 -7.67 9.14 -2.18
N ARG A 636 -6.62 9.63 -1.50
CA ARG A 636 -6.73 10.67 -0.46
C ARG A 636 -7.34 11.97 -1.00
N ALA A 637 -7.03 12.33 -2.24
CA ALA A 637 -7.61 13.52 -2.89
C ALA A 637 -9.15 13.47 -2.94
N ILE A 638 -9.69 12.32 -3.35
CA ILE A 638 -11.15 12.05 -3.44
C ILE A 638 -11.77 11.89 -2.06
N GLU A 639 -11.10 11.15 -1.17
CA GLU A 639 -11.55 10.83 0.19
C GLU A 639 -11.77 12.07 1.05
N HIS A 640 -10.84 13.02 0.99
CA HIS A 640 -10.87 14.27 1.75
C HIS A 640 -11.40 15.46 0.91
N GLY A 641 -11.68 15.25 -0.37
CA GLY A 641 -12.05 16.33 -1.30
C GLY A 641 -11.03 17.47 -1.26
N ARG A 642 -9.74 17.13 -1.28
CA ARG A 642 -8.59 18.04 -1.22
C ARG A 642 -7.71 17.83 -2.43
N ALA A 643 -7.08 18.88 -2.94
CA ALA A 643 -5.96 18.68 -3.84
C ALA A 643 -4.75 18.15 -3.04
N VAL A 644 -3.97 17.26 -3.65
CA VAL A 644 -2.81 16.60 -3.04
C VAL A 644 -1.58 16.87 -3.90
N VAL A 645 -0.52 17.37 -3.26
CA VAL A 645 0.75 17.70 -3.92
C VAL A 645 1.80 16.68 -3.49
N THR A 646 2.11 15.70 -4.34
CA THR A 646 3.28 14.84 -4.09
C THR A 646 4.54 15.63 -4.46
N ALA A 647 5.44 15.83 -3.51
CA ALA A 647 6.74 16.45 -3.71
C ALA A 647 7.81 15.38 -3.51
N ALA A 648 8.46 14.95 -4.60
CA ALA A 648 9.41 13.86 -4.60
C ALA A 648 10.85 14.33 -4.85
N THR A 649 11.84 13.70 -4.20
CA THR A 649 13.26 14.00 -4.44
C THR A 649 13.72 13.55 -5.82
N SER A 650 13.46 12.30 -6.17
CA SER A 650 13.72 11.68 -7.50
C SER A 650 12.59 10.79 -8.01
N GLY A 651 11.52 10.63 -7.22
CA GLY A 651 10.33 9.89 -7.61
C GLY A 651 9.42 10.71 -8.53
N ILE A 652 8.12 10.45 -8.47
CA ILE A 652 7.13 11.20 -9.24
C ILE A 652 6.55 12.31 -8.36
N SER A 653 7.04 13.54 -8.56
CA SER A 653 6.34 14.73 -8.08
C SER A 653 5.08 14.95 -8.92
N ALA A 654 3.96 15.34 -8.29
CA ALA A 654 2.68 15.46 -8.97
C ALA A 654 1.72 16.46 -8.29
N ILE A 655 0.84 17.05 -9.09
CA ILE A 655 -0.32 17.83 -8.61
C ILE A 655 -1.58 17.03 -8.93
N VAL A 656 -2.30 16.62 -7.89
CA VAL A 656 -3.55 15.86 -7.96
C VAL A 656 -4.71 16.74 -7.52
N GLU A 657 -5.73 16.85 -8.37
CA GLU A 657 -6.94 17.63 -8.10
C GLU A 657 -7.92 16.86 -7.17
N PRO A 658 -8.92 17.52 -6.54
CA PRO A 658 -9.82 16.89 -5.57
C PRO A 658 -10.71 15.75 -6.11
N ASP A 659 -10.75 15.52 -7.43
CA ASP A 659 -11.39 14.38 -8.09
C ASP A 659 -10.44 13.18 -8.30
N GLY A 660 -9.18 13.30 -7.86
CA GLY A 660 -8.13 12.33 -8.10
C GLY A 660 -7.46 12.45 -9.48
N THR A 661 -7.79 13.47 -10.28
CA THR A 661 -7.13 13.71 -11.58
C THR A 661 -5.70 14.20 -11.36
N VAL A 662 -4.73 13.47 -11.91
CA VAL A 662 -3.32 13.90 -11.92
C VAL A 662 -3.15 14.93 -13.05
N ARG A 663 -3.10 16.22 -12.69
CA ARG A 663 -3.06 17.33 -13.64
C ARG A 663 -1.67 17.59 -14.20
N GLN A 664 -0.63 17.39 -13.38
CA GLN A 664 0.77 17.46 -13.76
C GLN A 664 1.57 16.40 -12.99
N ARG A 665 2.62 15.87 -13.60
CA ARG A 665 3.63 15.03 -12.95
C ARG A 665 4.99 15.15 -13.64
N THR A 666 6.06 14.88 -12.93
CA THR A 666 7.43 14.69 -13.48
C THR A 666 7.68 13.26 -13.96
N GLU A 667 8.82 13.07 -14.61
CA GLU A 667 9.48 11.77 -14.74
C GLU A 667 10.32 11.43 -13.49
N GLU A 668 10.77 10.19 -13.38
CA GLU A 668 11.68 9.74 -12.31
C GLU A 668 13.15 9.92 -12.68
N PHE A 669 13.94 10.37 -11.70
CA PHE A 669 15.35 10.75 -11.84
C PHE A 669 15.57 11.80 -12.94
N THR A 670 14.90 12.94 -12.75
CA THR A 670 15.15 14.20 -13.46
C THR A 670 14.99 15.36 -12.48
N ARG A 671 15.72 16.45 -12.70
CA ARG A 671 15.65 17.69 -11.91
C ARG A 671 14.71 18.68 -12.60
N ASP A 672 13.60 19.01 -11.95
CA ASP A 672 12.49 19.75 -12.54
C ASP A 672 11.73 20.60 -11.50
N VAL A 673 10.88 21.53 -11.96
CA VAL A 673 10.05 22.39 -11.11
C VAL A 673 8.64 22.48 -11.68
N LEU A 674 7.70 21.76 -11.06
CA LEU A 674 6.27 21.87 -11.41
C LEU A 674 5.74 23.19 -10.88
N THR A 675 4.89 23.87 -11.65
CA THR A 675 4.16 25.06 -11.18
C THR A 675 2.67 24.91 -11.45
N GLY A 676 1.83 25.31 -10.51
CA GLY A 676 0.39 25.09 -10.63
C GLY A 676 -0.46 25.94 -9.69
N THR A 677 -1.74 26.04 -10.01
CA THR A 677 -2.76 26.65 -9.14
C THR A 677 -3.52 25.53 -8.44
N LEU A 678 -3.43 25.48 -7.11
CA LEU A 678 -4.00 24.47 -6.23
C LEU A 678 -5.32 24.98 -5.65
N PRO A 679 -6.46 24.27 -5.80
CA PRO A 679 -7.72 24.65 -5.17
C PRO A 679 -7.65 24.44 -3.65
N LEU A 680 -8.14 25.41 -2.89
CA LEU A 680 -8.22 25.35 -1.44
C LEU A 680 -9.67 25.12 -0.99
N ARG A 681 -9.87 24.21 -0.03
CA ARG A 681 -11.20 23.80 0.43
C ARG A 681 -11.24 23.60 1.95
N ASP A 682 -12.29 24.09 2.60
CA ASP A 682 -12.51 23.92 4.04
C ASP A 682 -13.59 22.87 4.35
N ASP A 683 -14.50 22.55 3.42
CA ASP A 683 -15.54 21.54 3.66
C ASP A 683 -14.95 20.17 3.99
N LEU A 684 -15.52 19.49 4.97
CA LEU A 684 -15.28 18.06 5.22
C LEU A 684 -16.21 17.20 4.35
N THR A 685 -15.70 16.12 3.76
CA THR A 685 -16.48 15.10 3.02
C THR A 685 -17.38 14.30 3.97
N VAL A 686 -18.13 13.33 3.44
CA VAL A 686 -18.86 12.40 4.32
C VAL A 686 -17.87 11.43 5.00
N ALA A 687 -16.84 10.97 4.29
CA ALA A 687 -15.77 10.16 4.86
C ALA A 687 -15.03 10.86 6.01
N ASP A 688 -14.65 12.13 5.85
CA ASP A 688 -14.02 12.92 6.92
C ASP A 688 -14.88 13.00 8.18
N ARG A 689 -16.21 13.10 8.01
CA ARG A 689 -17.19 13.25 9.10
C ARG A 689 -17.41 11.93 9.85
N VAL A 690 -17.58 10.81 9.14
CA VAL A 690 -17.75 9.48 9.76
C VAL A 690 -16.44 8.87 10.26
N GLY A 691 -15.31 9.34 9.73
CA GLY A 691 -13.97 8.87 10.07
C GLY A 691 -13.81 7.36 9.92
N ALA A 692 -13.17 6.71 10.90
CA ALA A 692 -12.94 5.26 10.88
C ALA A 692 -14.22 4.40 11.11
N ALA A 693 -15.40 4.99 11.32
CA ALA A 693 -16.62 4.24 11.63
C ALA A 693 -17.03 3.19 10.57
N PRO A 694 -16.90 3.42 9.25
CA PRO A 694 -17.19 2.40 8.23
C PRO A 694 -16.25 1.20 8.36
N GLU A 695 -14.95 1.45 8.57
CA GLU A 695 -13.93 0.41 8.72
C GLU A 695 -14.23 -0.50 9.92
N TRP A 696 -14.39 0.11 11.11
CA TRP A 696 -14.72 -0.60 12.33
C TRP A 696 -16.03 -1.38 12.21
N THR A 697 -17.07 -0.79 11.62
CA THR A 697 -18.36 -1.46 11.43
C THR A 697 -18.22 -2.71 10.55
N LEU A 698 -17.50 -2.60 9.43
CA LEU A 698 -17.30 -3.69 8.49
C LEU A 698 -16.40 -4.79 9.07
N ALA A 699 -15.32 -4.42 9.77
CA ALA A 699 -14.45 -5.36 10.48
C ALA A 699 -15.18 -6.11 11.59
N ILE A 700 -15.96 -5.42 12.43
CA ILE A 700 -16.78 -6.04 13.48
C ILE A 700 -17.80 -7.01 12.87
N VAL A 701 -18.48 -6.64 11.77
CA VAL A 701 -19.41 -7.54 11.08
C VAL A 701 -18.71 -8.78 10.51
N GLY A 702 -17.49 -8.65 9.99
CA GLY A 702 -16.69 -9.79 9.52
C GLY A 702 -16.34 -10.76 10.66
N VAL A 703 -15.89 -10.24 11.81
CA VAL A 703 -15.61 -11.05 13.03
C VAL A 703 -16.88 -11.72 13.56
N LEU A 704 -18.00 -11.01 13.62
CA LEU A 704 -19.29 -11.57 14.05
C LEU A 704 -19.80 -12.66 13.10
N ALA A 705 -19.59 -12.53 11.79
CA ALA A 705 -19.91 -13.59 10.83
C ALA A 705 -19.07 -14.87 11.07
N CYS A 706 -17.78 -14.73 11.40
CA CYS A 706 -16.95 -15.86 11.81
C CYS A 706 -17.46 -16.53 13.09
N ALA A 707 -17.85 -15.75 14.11
CA ALA A 707 -18.43 -16.27 15.34
C ALA A 707 -19.76 -17.01 15.07
N GLY A 708 -20.69 -16.41 14.32
CA GLY A 708 -21.98 -17.02 13.97
C GLY A 708 -21.82 -18.36 13.23
N ALA A 709 -20.89 -18.44 12.26
CA ALA A 709 -20.59 -19.68 11.56
C ALA A 709 -19.97 -20.77 12.48
N TRP A 710 -19.23 -20.38 13.52
CA TRP A 710 -18.65 -21.29 14.51
C TRP A 710 -19.69 -21.84 15.49
N PHE A 711 -20.67 -21.02 15.91
CA PHE A 711 -21.80 -21.46 16.73
C PHE A 711 -22.77 -22.38 15.96
N LEU A 712 -23.21 -21.98 14.76
CA LEU A 712 -24.07 -22.80 13.90
C LEU A 712 -23.38 -24.13 13.56
N GLY A 713 -22.07 -24.11 13.30
CA GLY A 713 -21.25 -25.30 13.09
C GLY A 713 -21.11 -26.25 14.29
N ARG A 714 -21.65 -25.92 15.48
CA ARG A 714 -21.77 -26.86 16.61
C ARG A 714 -23.11 -27.58 16.66
N GLY A 715 -24.23 -26.95 16.27
CA GLY A 715 -25.56 -27.55 16.35
C GLY A 715 -25.64 -28.90 15.61
N ASP A 716 -25.19 -28.93 14.37
CA ASP A 716 -25.11 -30.13 13.52
C ASP A 716 -24.26 -31.28 14.10
N ARG A 717 -23.41 -31.02 15.10
CA ARG A 717 -22.61 -32.08 15.74
C ARG A 717 -23.32 -32.75 16.91
N GLY A 718 -24.30 -32.10 17.53
CA GLY A 718 -25.16 -32.72 18.55
C GLY A 718 -26.18 -33.67 17.94
N ALA A 719 -26.75 -33.29 16.79
CA ALA A 719 -27.80 -34.02 16.09
C ALA A 719 -27.27 -35.20 15.22
N ARG A 720 -26.44 -36.08 15.78
CA ARG A 720 -26.21 -37.40 15.18
C ARG A 720 -27.39 -38.32 15.53
N PRO A 721 -28.11 -38.89 14.55
CA PRO A 721 -29.06 -39.95 14.84
C PRO A 721 -28.33 -41.10 15.55
N ARG A 722 -28.80 -41.46 16.75
CA ARG A 722 -28.35 -42.66 17.45
C ARG A 722 -28.70 -43.84 16.55
N ALA A 723 -27.68 -44.49 15.98
CA ALA A 723 -27.88 -45.51 14.95
C ALA A 723 -28.87 -46.57 15.45
N ALA A 724 -29.97 -46.75 14.72
CA ALA A 724 -30.94 -47.78 15.03
C ALA A 724 -30.23 -49.15 15.01
N ALA A 725 -30.41 -49.95 16.06
CA ALA A 725 -29.91 -51.31 16.05
C ALA A 725 -30.54 -52.07 14.87
N PRO A 726 -29.78 -52.93 14.16
CA PRO A 726 -30.35 -53.71 13.07
C PRO A 726 -31.47 -54.59 13.61
N ALA A 727 -32.66 -54.46 13.03
CA ALA A 727 -33.79 -55.30 13.39
C ALA A 727 -33.46 -56.77 13.10
N ALA A 728 -33.79 -57.66 14.05
CA ALA A 728 -33.60 -59.09 13.86
C ALA A 728 -34.45 -59.58 12.67
N ALA A 729 -33.89 -60.48 11.86
CA ALA A 729 -34.62 -61.08 10.75
C ALA A 729 -35.79 -61.95 11.28
N PRO A 730 -36.96 -61.98 10.61
CA PRO A 730 -38.05 -62.88 10.99
C PRO A 730 -37.61 -64.34 10.88
N GLY A 731 -37.83 -65.12 11.94
CA GLY A 731 -37.66 -66.57 11.88
C GLY A 731 -38.71 -67.20 10.95
N VAL A 732 -38.31 -68.23 10.21
CA VAL A 732 -39.22 -68.98 9.34
C VAL A 732 -40.19 -69.79 10.20
N GLY A 733 -41.41 -69.29 10.37
CA GLY A 733 -42.51 -70.00 11.02
C GLY A 733 -43.26 -70.88 10.01
N GLN A 734 -43.24 -72.19 10.25
CA GLN A 734 -44.04 -73.17 9.53
C GLN A 734 -45.50 -73.06 10.00
N GLY A 735 -46.46 -72.98 9.09
CA GLY A 735 -47.87 -72.71 9.44
C GLY A 735 -48.80 -73.92 9.30
N ASP A 736 -50.02 -73.78 9.81
CA ASP A 736 -51.24 -74.27 9.14
C ASP A 736 -52.52 -73.56 9.68
N ASP A 737 -53.66 -73.91 9.07
CA ASP A 737 -55.07 -73.73 9.46
C ASP A 737 -55.71 -72.32 9.57
N ARG A 738 -56.17 -71.85 8.40
CA ARG A 738 -57.58 -71.61 8.00
C ARG A 738 -58.57 -70.74 8.84
N ARG A 739 -59.45 -70.09 8.05
CA ARG A 739 -60.81 -69.52 8.32
C ARG A 739 -60.91 -68.12 8.93
N GLU A 740 -61.96 -67.32 8.67
CA GLU A 740 -62.77 -67.09 7.44
C GLU A 740 -63.64 -65.82 7.61
N ALA A 741 -63.95 -65.11 6.50
CA ALA A 741 -64.96 -64.04 6.36
C ALA A 741 -64.79 -62.74 7.20
N GLY A 742 -65.33 -61.61 6.71
CA GLY A 742 -65.19 -60.31 7.42
C GLY A 742 -65.87 -59.04 6.85
N HIS A 743 -66.38 -59.03 5.62
CA HIS A 743 -67.12 -57.90 4.99
C HIS A 743 -66.34 -56.57 4.77
N ALA A 744 -66.94 -55.63 4.04
CA ALA A 744 -66.28 -54.41 3.56
C ALA A 744 -67.26 -53.23 3.30
N ARG A 745 -66.75 -51.99 3.47
CA ARG A 745 -67.29 -50.70 2.94
C ARG A 745 -68.67 -50.26 3.51
N PRO A 746 -69.24 -49.07 3.17
CA PRO A 746 -68.73 -47.95 2.34
C PRO A 746 -68.83 -46.51 2.93
N THR A 747 -68.08 -45.59 2.30
CA THR A 747 -68.33 -44.15 1.99
C THR A 747 -69.15 -43.18 2.88
N GLY A 748 -68.57 -41.96 3.04
CA GLY A 748 -69.26 -40.67 2.79
C GLY A 748 -69.32 -39.68 3.98
N ARG A 749 -69.67 -38.38 3.81
CA ARG A 749 -69.51 -37.43 2.67
C ARG A 749 -69.88 -36.00 3.15
N ALA A 750 -68.95 -35.05 2.98
CA ALA A 750 -69.14 -33.59 2.83
C ALA A 750 -69.77 -32.69 3.94
N ALA A 751 -69.05 -31.57 4.17
CA ALA A 751 -69.52 -30.17 4.23
C ALA A 751 -70.30 -29.61 5.44
N GLY A 752 -70.04 -28.32 5.70
CA GLY A 752 -70.68 -27.47 6.71
C GLY A 752 -69.92 -26.15 6.87
N GLU A 753 -70.35 -25.10 6.15
CA GLU A 753 -69.89 -23.70 6.35
C GLU A 753 -70.76 -23.03 7.43
N ASP A 754 -70.25 -22.02 8.16
CA ASP A 754 -70.45 -20.61 7.77
C ASP A 754 -69.70 -19.62 8.73
N ARG A 755 -69.80 -18.31 8.43
CA ARG A 755 -69.05 -17.19 9.03
C ARG A 755 -69.46 -16.86 10.48
N THR A 756 -68.60 -16.11 11.18
CA THR A 756 -68.83 -14.64 11.41
C THR A 756 -67.59 -13.97 12.03
N ALA A 757 -67.56 -12.63 12.01
CA ALA A 757 -66.47 -11.81 12.53
C ALA A 757 -66.97 -10.75 13.52
N GLY A 758 -66.09 -10.25 14.39
CA GLY A 758 -66.36 -9.16 15.34
C GLY A 758 -65.16 -8.23 15.50
N ARG A 759 -65.40 -6.92 15.58
CA ARG A 759 -64.39 -5.88 15.83
C ARG A 759 -64.27 -5.53 17.32
N GLY A 760 -63.16 -4.91 17.70
CA GLY A 760 -63.00 -4.14 18.93
C GLY A 760 -61.73 -3.29 18.88
N GLU A 761 -61.84 -1.98 19.14
CA GLU A 761 -60.75 -0.99 19.09
C GLU A 761 -60.66 -0.21 20.43
N ALA A 762 -59.61 0.62 20.54
CA ALA A 762 -59.46 1.81 21.42
C ALA A 762 -58.82 1.69 22.83
N ALA A 763 -57.57 2.15 22.87
CA ALA A 763 -57.07 3.34 23.60
C ALA A 763 -56.89 3.38 25.15
N ASP A 764 -55.65 3.78 25.51
CA ASP A 764 -55.20 4.77 26.50
C ASP A 764 -55.76 4.85 27.94
N ALA A 765 -54.86 4.75 28.93
CA ALA A 765 -54.48 5.89 29.81
C ALA A 765 -53.27 5.55 30.73
N ALA A 766 -52.61 6.58 31.28
CA ALA A 766 -51.38 6.47 32.06
C ALA A 766 -51.58 6.17 33.57
N GLY A 767 -50.54 5.63 34.24
CA GLY A 767 -50.49 5.50 35.71
C GLY A 767 -49.18 4.90 36.25
N ALA A 768 -48.50 5.65 37.13
CA ALA A 768 -47.29 5.29 37.91
C ALA A 768 -47.24 6.21 39.16
N PRO A 769 -46.38 6.01 40.20
CA PRO A 769 -45.24 5.08 40.31
C PRO A 769 -45.21 4.26 41.64
N GLY A 770 -44.07 3.60 41.91
CA GLY A 770 -43.75 2.85 43.14
C GLY A 770 -42.76 1.70 42.81
N ASP A 771 -41.44 1.89 42.76
CA ASP A 771 -40.47 2.27 43.82
C ASP A 771 -40.07 1.10 44.75
N ASN A 772 -38.82 0.61 44.62
CA ASN A 772 -37.89 0.39 45.73
C ASN A 772 -36.44 0.02 45.28
N ASP A 773 -35.45 0.43 46.09
CA ASP A 773 -34.06 -0.07 46.26
C ASP A 773 -33.15 -0.37 45.04
N GLN A 774 -32.68 0.73 44.47
CA GLN A 774 -31.25 1.06 44.34
C GLN A 774 -30.28 0.37 45.36
N GLN A 775 -29.23 -0.33 44.87
CA GLN A 775 -27.96 -0.49 45.61
C GLN A 775 -26.77 -0.88 44.69
N HIS A 776 -25.54 -0.58 45.13
CA HIS A 776 -24.25 -0.89 44.49
C HIS A 776 -23.98 -0.36 43.06
N ARG A 777 -23.75 0.97 42.96
CA ARG A 777 -22.85 1.58 41.95
C ARG A 777 -22.02 2.71 42.57
N GLU A 778 -21.07 2.39 43.44
CA GLU A 778 -20.15 3.40 43.99
C GLU A 778 -18.82 2.80 44.50
N GLN A 779 -18.02 2.24 43.58
CA GLN A 779 -16.59 1.94 43.76
C GLN A 779 -16.00 1.41 42.44
N HIS A 780 -15.23 2.24 41.70
CA HIS A 780 -14.01 1.82 40.99
C HIS A 780 -13.19 2.96 40.33
N ASP A 781 -13.69 4.21 40.27
CA ASP A 781 -12.95 5.37 39.72
C ASP A 781 -11.93 6.01 40.69
N ARG A 782 -11.18 5.19 41.44
CA ARG A 782 -10.03 5.63 42.26
C ARG A 782 -8.90 4.60 42.30
N GLN A 783 -8.44 4.15 41.13
CA GLN A 783 -7.20 3.35 41.06
C GLN A 783 -6.38 3.61 39.79
N ALA A 784 -6.06 4.88 39.55
CA ALA A 784 -4.88 5.26 38.77
C ALA A 784 -3.65 5.34 39.69
N GLN A 785 -2.45 5.34 39.10
CA GLN A 785 -1.17 5.69 39.76
C GLN A 785 -0.59 4.74 40.83
N THR A 786 -0.56 3.42 40.58
CA THR A 786 0.63 2.61 40.97
C THR A 786 0.77 1.37 40.09
N GLU A 787 1.68 1.39 39.12
CA GLU A 787 2.53 0.26 38.70
C GLU A 787 3.41 0.67 37.51
N GLY A 788 4.71 0.80 37.76
CA GLY A 788 5.70 1.20 36.78
C GLY A 788 7.10 0.79 37.23
N GLN A 789 7.40 -0.51 37.14
CA GLN A 789 8.74 -1.09 37.34
C GLN A 789 8.78 -2.50 36.73
N HIS A 790 9.80 -2.77 35.91
CA HIS A 790 10.00 -3.98 35.09
C HIS A 790 8.93 -4.16 33.98
N GLN A 791 9.28 -4.31 32.69
CA GLN A 791 10.55 -4.64 32.03
C GLN A 791 10.84 -3.74 30.82
#